data_AF-A0A024FFM8-F1
#
_entry.id   AF-A0A024FFM8-F1
#
_cell.length_a   1.000
_cell.length_b   1.000
_cell.length_c   1.000
_cell.angle_alpha   90.00
_cell.angle_beta   90.00
_cell.angle_gamma   90.00
#
_symmetry.space_group_name_H-M   'P 1'
#
loop_
_entity.id
_entity.type
_entity.pdbx_description
1 polymer ?
#
loop_
_entity_poly.entity_id
_entity_poly.type
_entity_poly.pdbx_seq_one_letter_code
_entity_poly.pdbx_strand_id
1 'polypeptide(L)'
;MISDKVISKMMEKNKIDAHRNRALNPNNPSIKGTSQGSDVFFQSREAINSFYDSCPEIVQTQMDIFSILTGRRYRLFDYVGHPEAEHIIITMASSSETVEETINYLNAKGEKYGLIKVRLFRPFSTKYLLKALPSSCKSIAVLDRTKEPGSTAEPLCLDVAQSLFNAYQNNKIETLPRIIGGRYGLSSKDFTPAMVNAIFNNLKQEQSKNNFTIGIIDDVTHLSLPYDKRFEINKSAFQALFFEEDSHLDQSLSSLEKTLGNSKFNYVQSFKEIDYKKSESKQVKHMRIDSKPIKAPYLITNADFIACQNVLFADMDNALNNIQSKGTLLINSSLTSKIFWQSLSANVQGAIIEKKVKLYIVNLKNLKTHYRIGEASISAFDTCFLYLNNGYVYSNNLAQLCTKIISVNTSKQTNFNTISIENKSDFESTLLGKLLRGNEEILVGDLPIDGSYQTNTSIFNTTRTLKEKPDWNSESCIQFGAFSMACPQGALRIKVYENEYLDTKSIGFKSIASKDFDLMNYTIQINEDQCNACNNCIEACDVKTIKLKPHFNMENSDWKYFKSIPEFDRTKIDITKISQQQLQEPLFKYSTGDDGCGEAPYLKLLSQLFGDRLLVANATGASSIFFWDFTNDSLVEKPRRKRSCMVKLVI
;
A
#
# COMPACT_ATOMS: atom_id res chain seq x y z
N MET A 1 -9.63 4.10 26.36
CA MET A 1 -10.29 5.33 25.81
C MET A 1 -10.41 6.38 26.90
N ILE A 2 -10.51 7.65 26.53
CA ILE A 2 -10.78 8.75 27.48
C ILE A 2 -12.28 8.74 27.79
N SER A 3 -12.66 8.86 29.06
CA SER A 3 -14.07 8.87 29.42
C SER A 3 -14.70 10.24 29.18
N ASP A 4 -16.01 10.26 28.89
CA ASP A 4 -16.78 11.50 28.74
C ASP A 4 -16.69 12.40 29.97
N LYS A 5 -16.49 11.81 31.15
CA LYS A 5 -16.24 12.55 32.40
C LYS A 5 -14.95 13.36 32.35
N VAL A 6 -13.87 12.81 31.78
CA VAL A 6 -12.60 13.55 31.60
C VAL A 6 -12.78 14.64 30.55
N ILE A 7 -13.42 14.33 29.41
CA ILE A 7 -13.70 15.31 28.35
C ILE A 7 -14.50 16.48 28.90
N SER A 8 -15.58 16.20 29.62
CA SER A 8 -16.44 17.22 30.24
C SER A 8 -15.68 18.10 31.24
N LYS A 9 -14.74 17.54 32.00
CA LYS A 9 -13.91 18.31 32.94
C LYS A 9 -12.93 19.27 32.25
N MET A 10 -12.48 18.95 31.04
CA MET A 10 -11.60 19.82 30.27
C MET A 10 -12.35 20.98 29.58
N MET A 11 -13.68 20.92 29.52
CA MET A 11 -14.50 21.91 28.85
C MET A 11 -14.96 23.02 29.82
N GLU A 12 -14.37 24.21 29.67
CA GLU A 12 -14.74 25.37 30.48
C GLU A 12 -16.08 25.98 30.00
N LYS A 13 -17.14 25.80 30.79
CA LYS A 13 -18.50 26.29 30.48
C LYS A 13 -18.54 27.78 30.14
N ASN A 14 -17.86 28.62 30.92
CA ASN A 14 -17.85 30.08 30.69
C ASN A 14 -17.26 30.46 29.33
N LYS A 15 -16.23 29.74 28.86
CA LYS A 15 -15.64 29.98 27.53
C LYS A 15 -16.57 29.54 26.41
N ILE A 16 -17.29 28.44 26.60
CA ILE A 16 -18.32 27.96 25.66
C ILE A 16 -19.46 28.96 25.56
N ASP A 17 -19.98 29.43 26.70
CA ASP A 17 -21.05 30.41 26.75
C ASP A 17 -20.60 31.73 26.12
N ALA A 18 -19.37 32.19 26.39
CA ALA A 18 -18.80 33.37 25.73
C ALA A 18 -18.68 33.19 24.20
N HIS A 19 -18.31 32.00 23.71
CA HIS A 19 -18.30 31.70 22.27
C HIS A 19 -19.71 31.76 21.67
N ARG A 20 -20.70 31.15 22.32
CA ARG A 20 -22.12 31.19 21.91
C ARG A 20 -22.66 32.61 21.88
N ASN A 21 -22.30 33.44 22.86
CA ASN A 21 -22.72 34.84 22.93
C ASN A 21 -22.15 35.70 21.80
N ARG A 22 -21.07 35.27 21.13
CA ARG A 22 -20.50 35.92 19.94
C ARG A 22 -21.06 35.37 18.62
N ALA A 23 -21.98 34.39 18.65
CA ALA A 23 -22.59 33.85 17.44
C ALA A 23 -23.44 34.90 16.71
N LEU A 24 -23.67 34.70 15.41
CA LEU A 24 -24.64 35.52 14.69
C LEU A 24 -26.04 35.17 15.19
N ASN A 25 -26.76 36.16 15.70
CA ASN A 25 -28.08 36.00 16.29
C ASN A 25 -28.96 37.19 15.91
N PRO A 26 -30.15 37.01 15.31
CA PRO A 26 -31.03 38.12 14.96
C PRO A 26 -31.50 38.92 16.18
N ASN A 27 -31.54 38.30 17.37
CA ASN A 27 -31.89 38.96 18.63
C ASN A 27 -30.71 39.70 19.28
N ASN A 28 -29.49 39.52 18.77
CA ASN A 28 -28.28 40.28 19.16
C ASN A 28 -27.38 40.45 17.91
N PRO A 29 -27.79 41.27 16.93
CA PRO A 29 -27.18 41.30 15.61
C PRO A 29 -25.75 41.86 15.65
N SER A 30 -24.88 41.29 14.84
CA SER A 30 -23.52 41.80 14.58
C SER A 30 -23.16 41.57 13.11
N ILE A 31 -22.25 42.41 12.58
CA ILE A 31 -21.70 42.26 11.23
C ILE A 31 -20.27 41.73 11.35
N LYS A 32 -19.89 40.80 10.47
CA LYS A 32 -18.55 40.19 10.40
C LYS A 32 -18.10 40.11 8.94
N GLY A 33 -16.80 40.15 8.70
CA GLY A 33 -16.25 40.07 7.34
C GLY A 33 -16.50 41.34 6.53
N THR A 34 -16.39 42.51 7.15
CA THR A 34 -16.54 43.79 6.45
C THR A 34 -15.43 43.97 5.41
N SER A 35 -15.75 44.71 4.33
CA SER A 35 -14.73 45.22 3.43
C SER A 35 -14.01 46.39 4.11
N GLN A 36 -12.68 46.34 4.16
CA GLN A 36 -11.84 47.34 4.83
C GLN A 36 -10.83 47.92 3.85
N GLY A 37 -10.59 49.23 3.91
CA GLY A 37 -9.56 49.92 3.16
C GLY A 37 -8.17 49.75 3.76
N SER A 38 -7.15 50.23 3.06
CA SER A 38 -5.75 50.21 3.52
C SER A 38 -5.50 51.05 4.77
N ASP A 39 -6.41 51.97 5.08
CA ASP A 39 -6.39 52.84 6.25
C ASP A 39 -6.62 52.09 7.57
N VAL A 40 -7.29 50.93 7.56
CA VAL A 40 -7.62 50.16 8.79
C VAL A 40 -7.33 48.66 8.70
N PHE A 41 -7.15 48.09 7.51
CA PHE A 41 -7.00 46.65 7.35
C PHE A 41 -5.75 46.10 8.05
N PHE A 42 -4.62 46.79 7.97
CA PHE A 42 -3.38 46.33 8.60
C PHE A 42 -3.51 46.32 10.14
N GLN A 43 -4.03 47.40 10.73
CA GLN A 43 -4.29 47.50 12.17
C GLN A 43 -5.26 46.41 12.63
N SER A 44 -6.31 46.14 11.83
CA SER A 44 -7.27 45.07 12.12
C SER A 44 -6.62 43.68 12.10
N ARG A 45 -5.61 43.48 11.24
CA ARG A 45 -4.89 42.21 11.15
C ARG A 45 -3.93 42.00 12.31
N GLU A 46 -3.28 43.05 12.82
CA GLU A 46 -2.40 43.00 13.99
C GLU A 46 -3.17 42.95 15.33
N ALA A 47 -4.42 43.41 15.36
CA ALA A 47 -5.25 43.40 16.57
C ALA A 47 -5.49 42.00 17.17
N ILE A 48 -5.26 40.93 16.38
CA ILE A 48 -5.42 39.55 16.83
C ILE A 48 -4.19 38.97 17.55
N ASN A 49 -3.03 39.66 17.50
CA ASN A 49 -1.74 39.11 17.94
C ASN A 49 -1.79 38.56 19.38
N SER A 50 -2.46 39.25 20.30
CA SER A 50 -2.58 38.83 21.71
C SER A 50 -3.21 37.44 21.88
N PHE A 51 -4.10 37.03 20.97
CA PHE A 51 -4.68 35.68 20.98
C PHE A 51 -3.65 34.61 20.58
N TYR A 52 -2.80 34.91 19.60
CA TYR A 52 -1.73 34.02 19.15
C TYR A 52 -0.59 33.95 20.16
N ASP A 53 -0.22 35.08 20.76
CA ASP A 53 0.81 35.15 21.82
C ASP A 53 0.41 34.35 23.06
N SER A 54 -0.88 34.37 23.42
CA SER A 54 -1.41 33.63 24.57
C SER A 54 -1.61 32.14 24.29
N CYS A 55 -1.74 31.74 23.02
CA CYS A 55 -2.11 30.38 22.63
C CYS A 55 -1.16 29.30 23.16
N PRO A 56 0.18 29.41 23.03
CA PRO A 56 1.11 28.41 23.57
C PRO A 56 0.89 28.11 25.05
N GLU A 57 0.70 29.15 25.87
CA GLU A 57 0.50 28.96 27.32
C GLU A 57 -0.85 28.34 27.66
N ILE A 58 -1.90 28.71 26.92
CA ILE A 58 -3.21 28.08 27.07
C ILE A 58 -3.11 26.59 26.73
N VAL A 59 -2.46 26.22 25.61
CA VAL A 59 -2.29 24.83 25.20
C VAL A 59 -1.47 24.04 26.23
N GLN A 60 -0.35 24.58 26.71
CA GLN A 60 0.46 23.92 27.74
C GLN A 60 -0.34 23.70 29.03
N THR A 61 -1.12 24.70 29.46
CA THR A 61 -1.98 24.59 30.64
C THR A 61 -3.01 23.46 30.48
N GLN A 62 -3.62 23.34 29.30
CA GLN A 62 -4.57 22.26 29.03
C GLN A 62 -3.89 20.88 28.97
N MET A 63 -2.65 20.79 28.46
CA MET A 63 -1.85 19.55 28.52
C MET A 63 -1.52 19.16 29.96
N ASP A 64 -1.24 20.12 30.84
CA ASP A 64 -0.97 19.87 32.25
C ASP A 64 -2.24 19.39 32.99
N ILE A 65 -3.40 20.00 32.72
CA ILE A 65 -4.71 19.52 33.22
C ILE A 65 -4.99 18.10 32.73
N PHE A 66 -4.75 17.81 31.44
CA PHE A 66 -4.90 16.46 30.90
C PHE A 66 -4.01 15.45 31.61
N SER A 67 -2.78 15.83 31.96
CA SER A 67 -1.88 14.99 32.75
C SER A 67 -2.44 14.69 34.14
N ILE A 68 -3.03 15.68 34.82
CA ILE A 68 -3.65 15.48 36.13
C ILE A 68 -4.84 14.51 36.04
N LEU A 69 -5.66 14.65 34.99
CA LEU A 69 -6.88 13.85 34.83
C LEU A 69 -6.61 12.41 34.35
N THR A 70 -5.48 12.17 33.69
CA THR A 70 -5.25 10.93 32.94
C THR A 70 -3.92 10.24 33.20
N GLY A 71 -2.99 10.89 33.87
CA GLY A 71 -1.61 10.44 34.07
C GLY A 71 -0.71 10.59 32.83
N ARG A 72 -1.24 11.00 31.67
CA ARG A 72 -0.45 11.18 30.44
C ARG A 72 -0.02 12.63 30.29
N ARG A 73 1.28 12.86 30.42
CA ARG A 73 1.89 14.19 30.34
C ARG A 73 2.33 14.52 28.91
N TYR A 74 2.11 15.76 28.51
CA TYR A 74 2.58 16.33 27.25
C TYR A 74 3.16 17.72 27.47
N ARG A 75 4.07 18.12 26.58
CA ARG A 75 4.55 19.50 26.45
C ARG A 75 4.47 19.94 25.01
N LEU A 76 4.47 21.25 24.77
CA LEU A 76 4.47 21.78 23.39
C LEU A 76 5.65 21.23 22.56
N PHE A 77 6.80 21.10 23.21
CA PHE A 77 7.99 20.41 22.73
C PHE A 77 8.41 19.42 23.82
N ASP A 78 8.26 18.12 23.54
CA ASP A 78 8.57 17.06 24.51
C ASP A 78 9.97 16.51 24.25
N TYR A 79 10.87 16.68 25.21
CA TYR A 79 12.20 16.08 25.18
C TYR A 79 12.18 14.64 25.70
N VAL A 80 12.86 13.73 25.00
CA VAL A 80 13.15 12.36 25.43
C VAL A 80 14.59 12.02 25.06
N GLY A 81 15.33 11.32 25.93
CA GLY A 81 16.69 10.87 25.65
C GLY A 81 17.65 11.11 26.80
N HIS A 82 18.94 11.06 26.52
CA HIS A 82 19.99 11.23 27.51
C HIS A 82 19.98 12.69 28.05
N PRO A 83 20.10 12.96 29.36
CA PRO A 83 20.10 14.34 29.89
C PRO A 83 21.23 15.21 29.32
N GLU A 84 22.37 14.58 28.99
CA GLU A 84 23.53 15.21 28.36
C GLU A 84 23.63 14.90 26.86
N ALA A 85 22.51 14.86 26.13
CA ALA A 85 22.54 14.50 24.72
C ALA A 85 23.31 15.54 23.88
N GLU A 86 24.28 15.05 23.10
CA GLU A 86 25.08 15.90 22.20
C GLU A 86 24.46 16.00 20.80
N HIS A 87 23.75 14.96 20.36
CA HIS A 87 23.10 14.88 19.06
C HIS A 87 21.60 14.68 19.24
N ILE A 88 20.80 15.52 18.58
CA ILE A 88 19.34 15.56 18.77
C ILE A 88 18.63 15.46 17.42
N ILE A 89 17.55 14.68 17.39
CA ILE A 89 16.57 14.73 16.29
C ILE A 89 15.36 15.56 16.74
N ILE A 90 14.91 16.49 15.89
CA ILE A 90 13.63 17.19 16.07
C ILE A 90 12.69 16.70 14.97
N THR A 91 11.53 16.18 15.38
CA THR A 91 10.53 15.65 14.45
C THR A 91 9.12 15.76 15.03
N MET A 92 8.11 15.45 14.22
CA MET A 92 6.70 15.53 14.58
C MET A 92 5.94 14.26 14.22
N ALA A 93 4.77 14.07 14.85
CA ALA A 93 3.84 12.96 14.58
C ALA A 93 4.46 11.57 14.79
N SER A 94 4.13 10.58 13.94
CA SER A 94 4.43 9.16 14.18
C SER A 94 5.92 8.82 14.21
N SER A 95 6.75 9.51 13.43
CA SER A 95 8.21 9.25 13.41
C SER A 95 8.86 9.46 14.77
N SER A 96 8.28 10.33 15.61
CA SER A 96 8.76 10.56 16.96
C SER A 96 8.72 9.31 17.84
N GLU A 97 7.84 8.34 17.55
CA GLU A 97 7.81 7.07 18.28
C GLU A 97 8.95 6.14 17.82
N THR A 98 9.20 6.01 16.51
CA THR A 98 10.35 5.25 15.99
C THR A 98 11.68 5.83 16.49
N VAL A 99 11.83 7.15 16.48
CA VAL A 99 13.05 7.80 17.00
C VAL A 99 13.20 7.52 18.48
N GLU A 100 12.14 7.66 19.28
CA GLU A 100 12.19 7.41 20.72
C GLU A 100 12.63 5.97 21.02
N GLU A 101 12.02 4.99 20.36
CA GLU A 101 12.34 3.57 20.56
C GLU A 101 13.81 3.30 20.21
N THR A 102 14.29 3.88 19.11
CA THR A 102 15.67 3.73 18.65
C THR A 102 16.68 4.37 19.61
N ILE A 103 16.44 5.61 20.07
CA ILE A 103 17.38 6.26 21.00
C ILE A 103 17.38 5.58 22.37
N ASN A 104 16.26 5.02 22.84
CA ASN A 104 16.22 4.27 24.09
C ASN A 104 17.15 3.05 24.02
N TYR A 105 17.13 2.33 22.89
CA TYR A 105 18.04 1.22 22.64
C TYR A 105 19.51 1.65 22.54
N LEU A 106 19.79 2.71 21.77
CA LEU A 106 21.16 3.18 21.55
C LEU A 106 21.78 3.81 22.81
N ASN A 107 21.01 4.60 23.56
CA ASN A 107 21.47 5.20 24.82
C ASN A 107 21.72 4.14 25.89
N ALA A 108 20.94 3.05 25.92
CA ALA A 108 21.23 1.90 26.79
C ALA A 108 22.58 1.22 26.46
N LYS A 109 23.14 1.45 25.27
CA LYS A 109 24.48 1.02 24.85
C LYS A 109 25.57 2.08 25.03
N GLY A 110 25.26 3.20 25.68
CA GLY A 110 26.22 4.26 26.01
C GLY A 110 26.20 5.48 25.09
N GLU A 111 25.29 5.53 24.12
CA GLU A 111 25.12 6.73 23.29
C GLU A 111 24.47 7.89 24.09
N LYS A 112 24.70 9.12 23.62
CA LYS A 112 24.13 10.34 24.20
C LYS A 112 23.21 11.04 23.20
N TYR A 113 22.11 10.38 22.86
CA TYR A 113 21.14 10.89 21.89
C TYR A 113 19.88 11.46 22.55
N GLY A 114 19.33 12.48 21.89
CA GLY A 114 18.10 13.14 22.28
C GLY A 114 17.08 13.22 21.15
N LEU A 115 15.83 13.42 21.52
CA LEU A 115 14.69 13.64 20.64
C LEU A 115 13.86 14.78 21.20
N ILE A 116 13.50 15.74 20.36
CA ILE A 116 12.44 16.72 20.65
C ILE A 116 11.25 16.40 19.76
N LYS A 117 10.13 16.06 20.40
CA LYS A 117 8.85 15.81 19.75
C LYS A 117 8.06 17.12 19.68
N VAL A 118 7.81 17.62 18.48
CA VAL A 118 6.98 18.81 18.28
C VAL A 118 5.52 18.41 18.40
N ARG A 119 4.77 19.04 19.33
CA ARG A 119 3.33 18.80 19.53
C ARG A 119 2.49 19.96 19.04
N LEU A 120 2.90 21.19 19.35
CA LEU A 120 2.28 22.40 18.83
C LEU A 120 3.20 23.04 17.78
N PHE A 121 2.95 22.75 16.50
CA PHE A 121 3.72 23.33 15.40
C PHE A 121 3.40 24.81 15.18
N ARG A 122 2.14 25.22 15.38
CA ARG A 122 1.71 26.62 15.27
C ARG A 122 0.73 26.98 16.39
N PRO A 123 0.91 28.14 17.05
CA PRO A 123 2.05 29.06 16.94
C PRO A 123 3.36 28.44 17.44
N PHE A 124 4.46 28.69 16.72
CA PHE A 124 5.76 28.07 17.05
C PHE A 124 6.43 28.83 18.20
N SER A 125 6.58 28.18 19.35
CA SER A 125 7.08 28.86 20.56
C SER A 125 8.57 28.60 20.80
N THR A 126 9.42 29.58 20.45
CA THR A 126 10.87 29.56 20.74
C THR A 126 11.15 29.34 22.22
N LYS A 127 10.39 29.98 23.12
CA LYS A 127 10.52 29.81 24.58
C LYS A 127 10.42 28.34 24.99
N TYR A 128 9.44 27.61 24.47
CA TYR A 128 9.23 26.21 24.82
C TYR A 128 10.20 25.27 24.10
N LEU A 129 10.62 25.59 22.88
CA LEU A 129 11.69 24.86 22.19
C LEU A 129 13.00 24.90 23.01
N LEU A 130 13.42 26.10 23.44
CA LEU A 130 14.64 26.27 24.24
C LEU A 130 14.56 25.52 25.58
N LYS A 131 13.38 25.49 26.21
CA LYS A 131 13.17 24.74 27.46
C LYS A 131 13.31 23.22 27.27
N ALA A 132 13.06 22.71 26.07
CA ALA A 132 13.20 21.30 25.74
C ALA A 132 14.62 20.94 25.25
N LEU A 133 15.46 21.92 24.92
CA LEU A 133 16.79 21.71 24.37
C LEU A 133 17.84 21.53 25.50
N PRO A 134 18.53 20.37 25.60
CA PRO A 134 19.67 20.19 26.49
C PRO A 134 20.80 21.18 26.18
N SER A 135 21.43 21.73 27.22
CA SER A 135 22.57 22.65 27.09
C SER A 135 23.83 22.01 26.48
N SER A 136 23.92 20.68 26.51
CA SER A 136 25.01 19.89 25.93
C SER A 136 24.86 19.64 24.42
N CYS A 137 23.76 20.10 23.81
CA CYS A 137 23.48 19.86 22.40
C CYS A 137 24.53 20.54 21.50
N LYS A 138 25.20 19.73 20.66
CA LYS A 138 26.18 20.18 19.67
C LYS A 138 25.60 20.21 18.26
N SER A 139 24.66 19.31 17.95
CA SER A 139 24.08 19.21 16.61
C SER A 139 22.64 18.69 16.62
N ILE A 140 21.86 19.14 15.64
CA ILE A 140 20.44 18.87 15.48
C ILE A 140 20.16 18.42 14.04
N ALA A 141 19.45 17.31 13.86
CA ALA A 141 18.78 16.97 12.61
C ALA A 141 17.29 17.26 12.74
N VAL A 142 16.75 18.09 11.84
CA VAL A 142 15.32 18.37 11.76
C VAL A 142 14.71 17.56 10.63
N LEU A 143 13.68 16.77 10.96
CA LEU A 143 13.07 15.85 10.01
C LEU A 143 11.70 16.36 9.56
N ASP A 144 11.57 16.56 8.27
CA ASP A 144 10.36 17.04 7.62
C ASP A 144 9.72 15.94 6.76
N ARG A 145 8.41 15.76 6.91
CA ARG A 145 7.60 14.84 6.12
C ARG A 145 6.89 15.57 4.97
N THR A 146 7.64 16.42 4.28
CA THR A 146 7.20 17.21 3.13
C THR A 146 8.38 17.48 2.19
N LYS A 147 8.11 18.07 1.03
CA LYS A 147 9.12 18.59 0.11
C LYS A 147 8.60 19.90 -0.47
N GLU A 148 9.36 20.98 -0.31
CA GLU A 148 9.08 22.28 -0.93
C GLU A 148 10.14 22.56 -2.00
N PRO A 149 9.87 22.26 -3.29
CA PRO A 149 10.86 22.44 -4.34
C PRO A 149 11.33 23.90 -4.45
N GLY A 150 12.65 24.11 -4.35
CA GLY A 150 13.27 25.44 -4.44
C GLY A 150 13.36 26.20 -3.12
N SER A 151 12.82 25.67 -2.01
CA SER A 151 13.06 26.26 -0.69
C SER A 151 14.50 26.02 -0.22
N THR A 152 14.97 26.85 0.71
CA THR A 152 16.31 26.72 1.32
C THR A 152 16.37 25.57 2.35
N ALA A 153 15.23 25.21 2.94
CA ALA A 153 14.99 24.03 3.74
C ALA A 153 13.47 23.81 3.89
N GLU A 154 13.06 22.68 4.45
CA GLU A 154 11.65 22.40 4.75
C GLU A 154 11.11 23.20 5.95
N PRO A 155 9.77 23.33 6.11
CA PRO A 155 9.16 24.25 7.07
C PRO A 155 9.62 24.09 8.52
N LEU A 156 9.66 22.85 9.04
CA LEU A 156 10.07 22.65 10.44
C LEU A 156 11.56 22.97 10.62
N CYS A 157 12.40 22.58 9.66
CA CYS A 157 13.81 22.95 9.65
C CYS A 157 14.01 24.47 9.66
N LEU A 158 13.24 25.23 8.86
CA LEU A 158 13.30 26.69 8.84
C LEU A 158 12.89 27.31 10.18
N ASP A 159 11.81 26.84 10.81
CA ASP A 159 11.36 27.36 12.11
C ASP A 159 12.38 27.10 13.21
N VAL A 160 12.92 25.88 13.28
CA VAL A 160 13.96 25.52 14.25
C VAL A 160 15.21 26.38 14.05
N ALA A 161 15.68 26.48 12.80
CA ALA A 161 16.86 27.28 12.47
C ALA A 161 16.66 28.75 12.85
N GLN A 162 15.53 29.36 12.48
CA GLN A 162 15.23 30.74 12.82
C GLN A 162 15.09 30.96 14.32
N SER A 163 14.41 30.07 15.04
CA SER A 163 14.24 30.16 16.50
C SER A 163 15.57 30.09 17.25
N LEU A 164 16.46 29.15 16.87
CA LEU A 164 17.76 29.00 17.51
C LEU A 164 18.72 30.12 17.14
N PHE A 165 18.72 30.56 15.88
CA PHE A 165 19.50 31.73 15.46
C PHE A 165 19.07 32.99 16.22
N ASN A 166 17.76 33.25 16.33
CA ASN A 166 17.24 34.38 17.11
C ASN A 166 17.59 34.25 18.60
N ALA A 167 17.54 33.04 19.17
CA ALA A 167 17.93 32.81 20.56
C ALA A 167 19.42 33.10 20.78
N TYR A 168 20.28 32.68 19.85
CA TYR A 168 21.71 32.94 19.90
C TYR A 168 22.03 34.45 19.79
N GLN A 169 21.45 35.14 18.80
CA GLN A 169 21.60 36.60 18.62
C GLN A 169 21.17 37.40 19.87
N ASN A 170 20.18 36.90 20.60
CA ASN A 170 19.67 37.52 21.83
C ASN A 170 20.30 36.97 23.12
N ASN A 171 21.44 36.27 23.04
CA ASN A 171 22.17 35.69 24.18
C ASN A 171 21.32 34.78 25.09
N LYS A 172 20.34 34.07 24.52
CA LYS A 172 19.52 33.07 25.24
C LYS A 172 20.14 31.68 25.25
N ILE A 173 21.06 31.42 24.32
CA ILE A 173 21.92 30.23 24.28
C ILE A 173 23.35 30.69 24.00
N GLU A 174 24.34 30.00 24.58
CA GLU A 174 25.76 30.38 24.46
C GLU A 174 26.36 29.99 23.12
N THR A 175 25.97 28.83 22.59
CA THR A 175 26.46 28.29 21.33
C THR A 175 25.29 27.95 20.42
N LEU A 176 25.48 28.17 19.12
CA LEU A 176 24.53 27.75 18.10
C LEU A 176 24.87 26.31 17.69
N PRO A 177 24.04 25.29 18.00
CA PRO A 177 24.29 23.94 17.54
C PRO A 177 24.23 23.88 16.01
N ARG A 178 24.98 22.95 15.40
CA ARG A 178 24.87 22.71 13.96
C ARG A 178 23.49 22.16 13.62
N ILE A 179 22.79 22.76 12.66
CA ILE A 179 21.44 22.33 12.26
C ILE A 179 21.51 21.77 10.83
N ILE A 180 20.99 20.57 10.64
CA ILE A 180 20.80 19.96 9.32
C ILE A 180 19.32 19.59 9.12
N GLY A 181 18.82 19.73 7.89
CA GLY A 181 17.48 19.32 7.47
C GLY A 181 17.51 17.98 6.75
N GLY A 182 16.47 17.17 6.94
CA GLY A 182 16.29 15.90 6.27
C GLY A 182 14.83 15.60 5.95
N ARG A 183 14.58 15.00 4.78
CA ARG A 183 13.25 14.55 4.37
C ARG A 183 13.10 13.05 4.56
N TYR A 184 11.92 12.63 5.01
CA TYR A 184 11.58 11.23 5.18
C TYR A 184 10.09 10.98 4.91
N GLY A 185 9.74 9.71 4.68
CA GLY A 185 8.36 9.23 4.82
C GLY A 185 7.30 9.85 3.91
N LEU A 186 7.68 10.48 2.79
CA LEU A 186 6.73 11.01 1.81
C LEU A 186 5.83 9.89 1.28
N SER A 187 4.53 10.17 1.20
CA SER A 187 3.51 9.21 0.76
C SER A 187 3.61 7.84 1.44
N SER A 188 3.80 7.86 2.77
CA SER A 188 3.91 6.62 3.57
C SER A 188 5.12 5.73 3.28
N LYS A 189 6.18 6.24 2.63
CA LYS A 189 7.48 5.55 2.64
C LYS A 189 7.87 5.22 4.09
N ASP A 190 8.33 4.00 4.31
CA ASP A 190 8.62 3.50 5.66
C ASP A 190 9.74 4.31 6.34
N PHE A 191 9.73 4.34 7.67
CA PHE A 191 10.74 5.02 8.49
C PHE A 191 11.12 4.16 9.70
N THR A 192 12.25 3.47 9.59
CA THR A 192 12.64 2.38 10.49
C THR A 192 13.76 2.79 11.47
N PRO A 193 14.01 2.00 12.53
CA PRO A 193 15.15 2.23 13.43
C PRO A 193 16.51 2.29 12.73
N ALA A 194 16.70 1.52 11.67
CA ALA A 194 17.92 1.54 10.85
C ALA A 194 18.16 2.92 10.21
N MET A 195 17.08 3.55 9.73
CA MET A 195 17.11 4.89 9.16
C MET A 195 17.43 5.95 10.22
N VAL A 196 16.84 5.82 11.42
CA VAL A 196 17.15 6.70 12.56
C VAL A 196 18.61 6.59 12.95
N ASN A 197 19.16 5.38 13.03
CA ASN A 197 20.57 5.16 13.32
C ASN A 197 21.49 5.83 12.29
N ALA A 198 21.14 5.75 11.00
CA ALA A 198 21.90 6.42 9.94
C ALA A 198 21.88 7.96 10.07
N ILE A 199 20.77 8.55 10.51
CA ILE A 199 20.68 10.00 10.76
C ILE A 199 21.62 10.41 11.90
N PHE A 200 21.65 9.66 13.00
CA PHE A 200 22.61 9.94 14.09
C PHE A 200 24.07 9.75 13.65
N ASN A 201 24.36 8.72 12.86
CA ASN A 201 25.69 8.54 12.28
C ASN A 201 26.09 9.73 11.40
N ASN A 202 25.17 10.28 10.60
CA ASN A 202 25.41 11.49 9.82
C ASN A 202 25.64 12.71 10.72
N LEU A 203 24.89 12.87 11.80
CA LEU A 203 25.08 13.97 12.77
C LEU A 203 26.44 13.96 13.46
N LYS A 204 27.02 12.78 13.68
CA LYS A 204 28.35 12.60 14.27
C LYS A 204 29.51 12.98 13.36
N GLN A 205 29.30 13.03 12.05
CA GLN A 205 30.36 13.36 11.10
C GLN A 205 30.80 14.83 11.26
N GLU A 206 32.09 15.10 11.05
CA GLU A 206 32.60 16.48 11.01
C GLU A 206 31.93 17.29 9.89
N GLN A 207 31.71 16.65 8.73
CA GLN A 207 30.96 17.20 7.61
C GLN A 207 29.66 16.40 7.40
N SER A 208 28.66 16.67 8.24
CA SER A 208 27.32 16.07 8.07
C SER A 208 26.69 16.47 6.74
N LYS A 209 26.11 15.50 6.03
CA LYS A 209 25.29 15.79 4.85
C LYS A 209 24.02 16.52 5.29
N ASN A 210 23.85 17.75 4.81
CA ASN A 210 22.64 18.55 4.99
C ASN A 210 21.66 18.31 3.83
N ASN A 211 20.41 18.73 4.00
CA ASN A 211 19.35 18.64 3.00
C ASN A 211 19.12 17.20 2.47
N PHE A 212 19.33 16.22 3.34
CA PHE A 212 19.40 14.82 2.96
C PHE A 212 18.01 14.19 2.78
N THR A 213 17.98 13.00 2.18
CA THR A 213 16.80 12.12 2.18
C THR A 213 17.14 10.80 2.88
N ILE A 214 16.13 10.10 3.40
CA ILE A 214 16.29 8.77 4.00
C ILE A 214 15.12 7.87 3.62
N GLY A 215 15.38 6.59 3.36
CA GLY A 215 14.39 5.61 2.91
C GLY A 215 14.21 5.50 1.38
N ILE A 216 15.10 6.13 0.61
CA ILE A 216 15.22 5.98 -0.85
C ILE A 216 16.70 5.86 -1.23
N ILE A 217 16.96 5.42 -2.44
CA ILE A 217 18.28 5.53 -3.07
C ILE A 217 18.19 6.61 -4.14
N ASP A 218 18.84 7.74 -3.86
CA ASP A 218 18.94 8.87 -4.78
C ASP A 218 20.30 8.83 -5.49
N ASP A 219 20.30 8.23 -6.66
CA ASP A 219 21.44 8.10 -7.57
C ASP A 219 21.61 9.31 -8.49
N VAL A 220 20.71 10.30 -8.41
CA VAL A 220 20.74 11.50 -9.28
C VAL A 220 21.35 12.69 -8.56
N THR A 221 20.82 13.04 -7.38
CA THR A 221 21.33 14.17 -6.58
C THR A 221 22.16 13.73 -5.38
N HIS A 222 22.28 12.42 -5.15
CA HIS A 222 23.08 11.83 -4.08
C HIS A 222 22.75 12.39 -2.68
N LEU A 223 21.50 12.82 -2.46
CA LEU A 223 21.06 13.36 -1.17
C LEU A 223 20.70 12.25 -0.17
N SER A 224 20.44 11.03 -0.64
CA SER A 224 20.09 9.92 0.24
C SER A 224 21.23 9.54 1.18
N LEU A 225 20.89 9.24 2.44
CA LEU A 225 21.80 8.63 3.40
C LEU A 225 21.78 7.09 3.26
N PRO A 226 22.94 6.42 3.18
CA PRO A 226 22.99 4.96 3.25
C PRO A 226 22.66 4.48 4.66
N TYR A 227 22.00 3.33 4.78
CA TYR A 227 21.70 2.70 6.07
C TYR A 227 21.76 1.18 5.96
N ASP A 228 22.17 0.52 7.05
CA ASP A 228 22.22 -0.95 7.10
C ASP A 228 20.81 -1.50 7.43
N LYS A 229 20.16 -2.11 6.43
CA LYS A 229 18.84 -2.73 6.58
C LYS A 229 18.80 -3.86 7.61
N ARG A 230 19.95 -4.44 7.96
CA ARG A 230 20.06 -5.52 8.97
C ARG A 230 20.08 -4.98 10.39
N PHE A 231 20.16 -3.67 10.58
CA PHE A 231 20.08 -3.07 11.90
C PHE A 231 18.70 -3.29 12.51
N GLU A 232 18.67 -4.03 13.61
CA GLU A 232 17.47 -4.28 14.39
C GLU A 232 17.70 -3.86 15.84
N ILE A 233 16.66 -3.28 16.45
CA ILE A 233 16.60 -3.05 17.88
C ILE A 233 16.04 -4.31 18.58
N ASN A 234 16.40 -4.54 19.84
CA ASN A 234 15.98 -5.75 20.57
C ASN A 234 14.45 -5.85 20.62
N LYS A 235 13.91 -6.96 20.12
CA LYS A 235 12.47 -7.25 20.11
C LYS A 235 12.02 -7.70 21.50
N SER A 236 11.10 -6.95 22.13
CA SER A 236 10.29 -7.45 23.25
C SER A 236 8.93 -7.95 22.78
N ALA A 237 8.39 -7.35 21.72
CA ALA A 237 7.09 -7.70 21.17
C ALA A 237 7.16 -8.96 20.30
N PHE A 238 6.15 -9.80 20.41
CA PHE A 238 5.87 -10.85 19.43
C PHE A 238 5.29 -10.21 18.16
N GLN A 239 5.81 -10.59 17.00
CA GLN A 239 5.48 -9.98 15.71
C GLN A 239 4.92 -11.04 14.76
N ALA A 240 3.79 -10.73 14.12
CA ALA A 240 3.15 -11.60 13.16
C ALA A 240 2.79 -10.88 11.86
N LEU A 241 2.95 -11.58 10.73
CA LEU A 241 2.48 -11.16 9.41
C LEU A 241 1.38 -12.08 8.91
N PHE A 242 0.35 -11.51 8.30
CA PHE A 242 -0.69 -12.28 7.63
C PHE A 242 -0.83 -11.80 6.19
N PHE A 243 -0.58 -12.71 5.26
CA PHE A 243 -0.75 -12.51 3.83
C PHE A 243 -2.12 -13.06 3.43
N GLU A 244 -3.06 -12.17 3.20
CA GLU A 244 -4.49 -12.46 3.00
C GLU A 244 -4.97 -11.88 1.66
N GLU A 245 -6.03 -12.48 1.10
CA GLU A 245 -6.81 -11.85 0.02
C GLU A 245 -7.67 -10.76 0.64
N ASP A 246 -7.69 -9.57 0.03
CA ASP A 246 -8.62 -8.54 0.47
C ASP A 246 -10.05 -9.01 0.17
N SER A 247 -10.89 -8.99 1.20
CA SER A 247 -12.32 -9.31 1.09
C SER A 247 -13.19 -8.05 1.11
N HIS A 248 -12.58 -6.86 1.15
CA HIS A 248 -13.20 -5.53 1.21
C HIS A 248 -14.23 -5.34 2.33
N LEU A 249 -14.37 -6.31 3.24
CA LEU A 249 -15.44 -6.41 4.22
C LEU A 249 -15.09 -5.87 5.61
N ASP A 250 -13.81 -5.59 5.91
CA ASP A 250 -13.40 -5.26 7.29
C ASP A 250 -12.32 -4.17 7.38
N GLN A 251 -12.75 -2.91 7.28
CA GLN A 251 -11.96 -1.72 7.63
C GLN A 251 -11.86 -1.48 9.15
N SER A 252 -12.49 -2.33 9.96
CA SER A 252 -12.51 -2.22 11.43
C SER A 252 -11.42 -3.06 12.10
N LEU A 253 -11.11 -2.77 13.38
CA LEU A 253 -10.33 -3.68 14.23
C LEU A 253 -10.99 -5.06 14.21
N SER A 254 -10.29 -6.08 13.73
CA SER A 254 -10.86 -7.41 13.62
C SER A 254 -11.17 -7.96 15.01
N SER A 255 -12.05 -8.96 15.06
CA SER A 255 -12.36 -9.69 16.29
C SER A 255 -11.12 -10.29 16.96
N LEU A 256 -10.04 -10.55 16.21
CA LEU A 256 -8.78 -11.04 16.75
C LEU A 256 -8.10 -9.96 17.63
N GLU A 257 -7.85 -8.76 17.11
CA GLU A 257 -7.15 -7.72 17.89
C GLU A 257 -7.93 -7.31 19.13
N LYS A 258 -9.27 -7.23 19.03
CA LYS A 258 -10.13 -6.94 20.19
C LYS A 258 -10.04 -8.02 21.26
N THR A 259 -10.07 -9.29 20.85
CA THR A 259 -9.92 -10.43 21.76
C THR A 259 -8.56 -10.41 22.46
N LEU A 260 -7.48 -10.17 21.70
CA LEU A 260 -6.12 -10.08 22.25
C LEU A 260 -5.96 -8.88 23.19
N GLY A 261 -6.48 -7.70 22.81
CA GLY A 261 -6.37 -6.46 23.58
C GLY A 261 -7.23 -6.41 24.84
N ASN A 262 -8.29 -7.22 24.93
CA ASN A 262 -9.08 -7.37 26.15
C ASN A 262 -8.38 -8.17 27.25
N SER A 263 -7.28 -8.87 26.92
CA SER A 263 -6.47 -9.53 27.93
C SER A 263 -5.67 -8.49 28.73
N LYS A 264 -5.68 -8.60 30.06
CA LYS A 264 -5.20 -7.56 30.99
C LYS A 264 -3.71 -7.22 30.89
N PHE A 265 -2.94 -7.97 30.10
CA PHE A 265 -1.48 -7.90 30.05
C PHE A 265 -0.92 -7.63 28.65
N ASN A 266 -1.77 -7.41 27.64
CA ASN A 266 -1.29 -7.27 26.26
C ASN A 266 -1.66 -5.91 25.66
N TYR A 267 -0.66 -5.22 25.13
CA TYR A 267 -0.81 -4.20 24.11
C TYR A 267 -0.76 -4.87 22.74
N VAL A 268 -1.68 -4.48 21.86
CA VAL A 268 -1.78 -5.01 20.50
C VAL A 268 -1.71 -3.83 19.54
N GLN A 269 -0.82 -3.93 18.56
CA GLN A 269 -0.72 -3.01 17.43
C GLN A 269 -1.05 -3.80 16.17
N SER A 270 -1.87 -3.23 15.28
CA SER A 270 -2.17 -3.80 13.98
C SER A 270 -2.11 -2.69 12.91
N PHE A 271 -1.50 -3.01 11.78
CA PHE A 271 -1.41 -2.16 10.59
C PHE A 271 -1.62 -3.04 9.36
N LYS A 272 -2.41 -2.58 8.38
CA LYS A 272 -2.67 -3.32 7.15
C LYS A 272 -2.13 -2.55 5.95
N GLU A 273 -1.25 -3.19 5.20
CA GLU A 273 -0.90 -2.77 3.84
C GLU A 273 -1.96 -3.33 2.90
N ILE A 274 -2.59 -2.46 2.12
CA ILE A 274 -3.63 -2.82 1.16
C ILE A 274 -3.17 -2.34 -0.21
N ASP A 275 -3.25 -3.23 -1.20
CA ASP A 275 -2.99 -2.90 -2.59
C ASP A 275 -4.11 -1.99 -3.13
N TYR A 276 -3.77 -1.09 -4.06
CA TYR A 276 -4.74 -0.19 -4.69
C TYR A 276 -5.73 -0.95 -5.60
N LYS A 277 -5.39 -2.18 -6.02
CA LYS A 277 -6.26 -3.05 -6.82
C LYS A 277 -7.56 -3.31 -6.07
N LYS A 278 -8.68 -3.24 -6.81
CA LYS A 278 -10.03 -3.37 -6.24
C LYS A 278 -10.58 -4.79 -6.20
N SER A 279 -9.87 -5.77 -6.74
CA SER A 279 -10.28 -7.17 -6.73
C SER A 279 -9.05 -8.05 -6.77
N GLU A 280 -9.12 -9.20 -6.09
CA GLU A 280 -8.00 -10.15 -5.94
C GLU A 280 -6.73 -9.48 -5.39
N SER A 281 -6.91 -8.45 -4.56
CA SER A 281 -5.80 -7.63 -4.08
C SER A 281 -5.14 -8.30 -2.87
N LYS A 282 -3.82 -8.18 -2.81
CA LYS A 282 -3.04 -8.69 -1.68
C LYS A 282 -3.11 -7.68 -0.56
N GLN A 283 -3.39 -8.16 0.65
CA GLN A 283 -3.19 -7.37 1.86
C GLN A 283 -2.17 -8.05 2.79
N VAL A 284 -1.39 -7.24 3.49
CA VAL A 284 -0.44 -7.71 4.49
C VAL A 284 -0.78 -7.06 5.83
N LYS A 285 -1.24 -7.88 6.78
CA LYS A 285 -1.53 -7.46 8.15
C LYS A 285 -0.27 -7.62 9.01
N HIS A 286 0.23 -6.51 9.53
CA HIS A 286 1.32 -6.42 10.49
C HIS A 286 0.76 -6.34 11.89
N MET A 287 1.06 -7.33 12.73
CA MET A 287 0.58 -7.38 14.10
C MET A 287 1.73 -7.48 15.09
N ARG A 288 1.68 -6.69 16.16
CA ARG A 288 2.60 -6.78 17.30
C ARG A 288 1.82 -6.98 18.59
N ILE A 289 2.33 -7.85 19.47
CA ILE A 289 1.78 -8.12 20.80
C ILE A 289 2.90 -7.98 21.82
N ASP A 290 2.72 -7.14 22.84
CA ASP A 290 3.69 -6.96 23.92
C ASP A 290 3.00 -6.71 25.25
N SER A 291 3.68 -7.04 26.33
CA SER A 291 3.37 -6.62 27.71
C SER A 291 3.52 -5.12 27.96
N LYS A 292 4.29 -4.42 27.10
CA LYS A 292 4.57 -2.98 27.18
C LYS A 292 3.91 -2.20 26.04
N PRO A 293 3.67 -0.89 26.19
CA PRO A 293 3.19 -0.06 25.09
C PRO A 293 4.10 -0.15 23.86
N ILE A 294 3.49 -0.41 22.70
CA ILE A 294 4.20 -0.61 21.43
C ILE A 294 4.41 0.72 20.73
N LYS A 295 5.66 1.05 20.36
CA LYS A 295 6.08 2.32 19.75
C LYS A 295 6.72 2.16 18.36
N ALA A 296 6.23 1.19 17.59
CA ALA A 296 6.80 0.81 16.31
C ALA A 296 5.87 1.13 15.12
N PRO A 297 5.71 2.40 14.69
CA PRO A 297 4.90 2.76 13.52
C PRO A 297 5.67 2.54 12.20
N TYR A 298 6.24 1.35 12.05
CA TYR A 298 7.00 0.89 10.89
C TYR A 298 6.69 -0.60 10.61
N LEU A 299 7.00 -1.07 9.41
CA LEU A 299 6.65 -2.42 8.96
C LEU A 299 7.48 -3.50 9.69
N ILE A 300 6.92 -4.69 9.82
CA ILE A 300 7.63 -5.86 10.35
C ILE A 300 8.45 -6.48 9.22
N THR A 301 9.77 -6.49 9.39
CA THR A 301 10.72 -7.13 8.46
C THR A 301 11.33 -8.42 9.01
N ASN A 302 10.98 -8.80 10.25
CA ASN A 302 11.55 -9.97 10.91
C ASN A 302 10.54 -10.54 11.94
N ALA A 303 9.53 -11.27 11.46
CA ALA A 303 8.38 -11.78 12.21
C ALA A 303 8.66 -13.12 12.91
N ASP A 304 8.03 -13.31 14.07
CA ASP A 304 8.01 -14.58 14.80
C ASP A 304 7.07 -15.60 14.14
N PHE A 305 6.00 -15.10 13.54
CA PHE A 305 4.95 -15.90 12.93
C PHE A 305 4.49 -15.28 11.61
N ILE A 306 4.32 -16.12 10.60
CA ILE A 306 3.73 -15.71 9.32
C ILE A 306 2.61 -16.68 8.96
N ALA A 307 1.47 -16.15 8.52
CA ALA A 307 0.41 -16.95 7.92
C ALA A 307 0.10 -16.49 6.49
N CYS A 308 -0.06 -17.44 5.57
CA CYS A 308 -0.42 -17.19 4.18
C CYS A 308 -1.73 -17.89 3.82
N GLN A 309 -2.73 -17.13 3.35
CA GLN A 309 -4.04 -17.65 2.95
C GLN A 309 -4.01 -18.37 1.59
N ASN A 310 -2.98 -18.11 0.78
CA ASN A 310 -2.77 -18.76 -0.51
C ASN A 310 -1.28 -19.07 -0.70
N VAL A 311 -0.98 -20.21 -1.32
CA VAL A 311 0.39 -20.60 -1.70
C VAL A 311 0.99 -19.61 -2.71
N LEU A 312 0.17 -18.93 -3.51
CA LEU A 312 0.62 -17.89 -4.43
C LEU A 312 1.04 -16.59 -3.73
N PHE A 313 0.44 -16.23 -2.58
CA PHE A 313 0.94 -15.12 -1.75
C PHE A 313 2.11 -15.51 -0.87
N ALA A 314 2.27 -16.81 -0.66
CA ALA A 314 3.58 -17.37 -0.38
C ALA A 314 4.43 -17.33 -1.67
N ASP A 315 4.55 -16.14 -2.25
CA ASP A 315 5.75 -15.74 -2.98
C ASP A 315 6.86 -15.83 -1.94
N MET A 316 7.39 -17.05 -1.81
CA MET A 316 8.04 -17.54 -0.61
C MET A 316 9.23 -16.65 -0.26
N ASP A 317 9.78 -15.91 -1.22
CA ASP A 317 10.82 -14.93 -0.97
C ASP A 317 10.35 -13.81 -0.04
N ASN A 318 9.17 -13.23 -0.22
CA ASN A 318 8.68 -12.15 0.65
C ASN A 318 8.32 -12.63 2.07
N ALA A 319 7.67 -13.79 2.18
CA ALA A 319 7.36 -14.38 3.49
C ALA A 319 8.64 -14.87 4.19
N LEU A 320 9.52 -15.60 3.48
CA LEU A 320 10.76 -16.13 4.05
C LEU A 320 11.79 -15.03 4.32
N ASN A 321 11.87 -13.96 3.53
CA ASN A 321 12.75 -12.83 3.83
C ASN A 321 12.36 -12.19 5.15
N ASN A 322 11.05 -12.05 5.39
CA ASN A 322 10.52 -11.40 6.59
C ASN A 322 10.33 -12.34 7.78
N ILE A 323 10.59 -13.65 7.69
CA ILE A 323 10.52 -14.56 8.84
C ILE A 323 11.87 -14.68 9.54
N GLN A 324 11.85 -14.66 10.87
CA GLN A 324 13.04 -14.88 11.67
C GLN A 324 13.46 -16.36 11.72
N SER A 325 14.72 -16.60 12.09
CA SER A 325 15.19 -17.96 12.33
C SER A 325 14.39 -18.62 13.47
N LYS A 326 13.98 -19.88 13.27
CA LYS A 326 13.09 -20.66 14.15
C LYS A 326 11.66 -20.13 14.25
N GLY A 327 11.28 -19.17 13.40
CA GLY A 327 9.90 -18.68 13.28
C GLY A 327 8.94 -19.74 12.77
N THR A 328 7.64 -19.45 12.87
CA THR A 328 6.56 -20.34 12.45
C THR A 328 5.90 -19.83 11.18
N LEU A 329 5.77 -20.69 10.16
CA LEU A 329 5.10 -20.39 8.89
C LEU A 329 3.87 -21.29 8.74
N LEU A 330 2.68 -20.69 8.63
CA LEU A 330 1.41 -21.37 8.40
C LEU A 330 0.91 -21.09 6.98
N ILE A 331 0.59 -22.13 6.20
CA ILE A 331 0.11 -21.97 4.83
C ILE A 331 -1.23 -22.68 4.65
N ASN A 332 -2.21 -21.99 4.08
CA ASN A 332 -3.44 -22.64 3.64
C ASN A 332 -3.20 -23.47 2.37
N SER A 333 -3.35 -24.79 2.45
CA SER A 333 -3.16 -25.72 1.34
C SER A 333 -4.03 -26.96 1.51
N SER A 334 -4.56 -27.46 0.39
CA SER A 334 -5.27 -28.75 0.34
C SER A 334 -4.34 -29.94 0.08
N LEU A 335 -3.05 -29.71 -0.16
CA LEU A 335 -2.06 -30.75 -0.43
C LEU A 335 -1.69 -31.51 0.85
N THR A 336 -1.20 -32.73 0.70
CA THR A 336 -0.60 -33.47 1.83
C THR A 336 0.80 -32.90 2.13
N SER A 337 1.27 -33.06 3.37
CA SER A 337 2.59 -32.59 3.82
C SER A 337 3.73 -32.95 2.86
N LYS A 338 3.77 -34.20 2.37
CA LYS A 338 4.79 -34.67 1.44
C LYS A 338 4.71 -33.97 0.07
N ILE A 339 3.51 -33.90 -0.51
CA ILE A 339 3.29 -33.29 -1.84
C ILE A 339 3.52 -31.79 -1.78
N PHE A 340 3.06 -31.14 -0.70
CA PHE A 340 3.29 -29.72 -0.47
C PHE A 340 4.78 -29.39 -0.42
N TRP A 341 5.56 -30.13 0.37
CA TRP A 341 7.01 -29.93 0.43
C TRP A 341 7.67 -30.08 -0.94
N GLN A 342 7.30 -31.13 -1.70
CA GLN A 342 7.83 -31.38 -3.04
C GLN A 342 7.42 -30.31 -4.07
N SER A 343 6.33 -29.58 -3.83
CA SER A 343 5.86 -28.50 -4.71
C SER A 343 6.65 -27.19 -4.55
N LEU A 344 7.39 -27.04 -3.44
CA LEU A 344 8.21 -25.86 -3.19
C LEU A 344 9.51 -25.93 -4.00
N SER A 345 10.03 -24.78 -4.46
CA SER A 345 11.31 -24.73 -5.16
C SER A 345 12.49 -25.11 -4.26
N ALA A 346 13.61 -25.51 -4.86
CA ALA A 346 14.81 -25.87 -4.11
C ALA A 346 15.33 -24.70 -3.25
N ASN A 347 15.28 -23.46 -3.76
CA ASN A 347 15.71 -22.25 -3.04
C ASN A 347 14.86 -22.02 -1.78
N VAL A 348 13.54 -22.15 -1.93
CA VAL A 348 12.56 -22.00 -0.86
C VAL A 348 12.75 -23.06 0.23
N GLN A 349 12.92 -24.32 -0.18
CA GLN A 349 13.23 -25.41 0.75
C GLN A 349 14.54 -25.15 1.50
N GLY A 350 15.57 -24.68 0.79
CA GLY A 350 16.86 -24.30 1.37
C GLY A 350 16.73 -23.21 2.44
N ALA A 351 16.03 -22.13 2.14
CA ALA A 351 15.80 -21.02 3.07
C ALA A 351 15.01 -21.45 4.33
N ILE A 352 13.99 -22.31 4.17
CA ILE A 352 13.24 -22.88 5.31
C ILE A 352 14.17 -23.69 6.22
N ILE A 353 15.03 -24.53 5.64
CA ILE A 353 15.98 -25.38 6.37
C ILE A 353 17.03 -24.52 7.09
N GLU A 354 17.63 -23.57 6.37
CA GLU A 354 18.68 -22.69 6.88
C GLU A 354 18.16 -21.86 8.07
N LYS A 355 16.99 -21.23 7.91
CA LYS A 355 16.35 -20.48 8.98
C LYS A 355 15.74 -21.37 10.05
N LYS A 356 15.65 -22.69 9.86
CA LYS A 356 15.00 -23.66 10.77
C LYS A 356 13.53 -23.33 11.03
N VAL A 357 12.81 -22.90 10.00
CA VAL A 357 11.40 -22.49 10.09
C VAL A 357 10.51 -23.69 10.42
N LYS A 358 9.57 -23.51 11.34
CA LYS A 358 8.51 -24.49 11.64
C LYS A 358 7.38 -24.31 10.64
N LEU A 359 7.31 -25.19 9.65
CA LEU A 359 6.31 -25.12 8.58
C LEU A 359 5.07 -25.95 8.91
N TYR A 360 3.91 -25.31 8.86
CA TYR A 360 2.60 -25.92 9.04
C TYR A 360 1.69 -25.66 7.84
N ILE A 361 0.84 -26.63 7.51
CA ILE A 361 -0.23 -26.47 6.53
C ILE A 361 -1.59 -26.71 7.16
N VAL A 362 -2.61 -26.02 6.65
CA VAL A 362 -4.01 -26.21 7.04
C VAL A 362 -4.89 -26.14 5.80
N ASN A 363 -5.93 -26.98 5.72
CA ASN A 363 -6.94 -26.85 4.67
C ASN A 363 -8.16 -26.12 5.22
N LEU A 364 -8.26 -24.80 4.96
CA LEU A 364 -9.35 -23.98 5.48
C LEU A 364 -10.73 -24.41 4.97
N LYS A 365 -10.83 -25.08 3.80
CA LYS A 365 -12.11 -25.61 3.28
C LYS A 365 -12.71 -26.70 4.16
N ASN A 366 -11.87 -27.37 4.97
CA ASN A 366 -12.28 -28.44 5.87
C ASN A 366 -12.63 -27.91 7.27
N LEU A 367 -12.56 -26.60 7.50
CA LEU A 367 -12.85 -25.95 8.76
C LEU A 367 -14.18 -25.19 8.71
N LYS A 368 -14.74 -24.90 9.88
CA LYS A 368 -15.84 -23.93 9.98
C LYS A 368 -15.30 -22.56 9.59
N THR A 369 -16.11 -21.72 8.93
CA THR A 369 -15.69 -20.37 8.53
C THR A 369 -15.31 -19.50 9.72
N HIS A 370 -16.02 -19.64 10.84
CA HIS A 370 -15.78 -18.90 12.07
C HIS A 370 -15.87 -19.79 13.31
N TYR A 371 -15.12 -19.43 14.34
CA TYR A 371 -15.11 -20.05 15.66
C TYR A 371 -15.45 -19.01 16.73
N ARG A 372 -16.19 -19.43 17.77
CA ARG A 372 -16.50 -18.58 18.93
C ARG A 372 -15.40 -18.69 19.98
N ILE A 373 -14.84 -17.55 20.39
CA ILE A 373 -13.88 -17.43 21.49
C ILE A 373 -14.38 -16.32 22.43
N GLY A 374 -14.91 -16.72 23.59
CA GLY A 374 -15.70 -15.82 24.43
C GLY A 374 -16.92 -15.30 23.68
N GLU A 375 -17.11 -13.98 23.66
CA GLU A 375 -18.18 -13.31 22.91
C GLU A 375 -17.81 -13.04 21.44
N ALA A 376 -16.54 -13.21 21.06
CA ALA A 376 -16.04 -12.87 19.74
C ALA A 376 -16.23 -14.02 18.72
N SER A 377 -16.58 -13.65 17.49
CA SER A 377 -16.55 -14.53 16.32
C SER A 377 -15.26 -14.28 15.55
N ILE A 378 -14.39 -15.28 15.46
CA ILE A 378 -13.05 -15.18 14.90
C ILE A 378 -12.95 -16.09 13.66
N SER A 379 -12.28 -15.62 12.61
CA SER A 379 -12.10 -16.38 11.37
C SER A 379 -11.36 -17.69 11.62
N ALA A 380 -11.59 -18.71 10.78
CA ALA A 380 -10.85 -19.97 10.85
C ALA A 380 -9.32 -19.76 10.83
N PHE A 381 -8.87 -18.84 9.97
CA PHE A 381 -7.46 -18.54 9.75
C PHE A 381 -6.82 -17.88 10.99
N ASP A 382 -7.46 -16.85 11.56
CA ASP A 382 -7.02 -16.21 12.80
C ASP A 382 -7.08 -17.18 14.00
N THR A 383 -8.01 -18.13 13.99
CA THR A 383 -8.13 -19.16 15.03
C THR A 383 -6.94 -20.14 14.98
N CYS A 384 -6.44 -20.48 13.79
CA CYS A 384 -5.20 -21.26 13.63
C CYS A 384 -4.00 -20.52 14.23
N PHE A 385 -3.92 -19.19 14.05
CA PHE A 385 -2.90 -18.37 14.70
C PHE A 385 -2.97 -18.47 16.24
N LEU A 386 -4.16 -18.31 16.82
CA LEU A 386 -4.36 -18.42 18.27
C LEU A 386 -3.99 -19.80 18.81
N TYR A 387 -4.31 -20.86 18.07
CA TYR A 387 -3.95 -22.22 18.47
C TYR A 387 -2.42 -22.44 18.48
N LEU A 388 -1.72 -22.00 17.43
CA LEU A 388 -0.26 -22.13 17.34
C LEU A 388 0.48 -21.21 18.33
N ASN A 389 -0.20 -20.18 18.84
CA ASN A 389 0.31 -19.21 19.81
C ASN A 389 -0.58 -19.18 21.07
N ASN A 390 -0.86 -20.37 21.62
CA ASN A 390 -1.79 -20.59 22.74
C ASN A 390 -1.43 -19.90 24.06
N GLY A 391 -0.27 -19.22 24.15
CA GLY A 391 0.14 -18.44 25.32
C GLY A 391 -0.69 -17.17 25.55
N TYR A 392 -1.42 -16.69 24.56
CA TYR A 392 -2.20 -15.44 24.66
C TYR A 392 -3.66 -15.64 25.03
N VAL A 393 -4.31 -16.68 24.50
CA VAL A 393 -5.74 -16.97 24.72
C VAL A 393 -5.94 -18.48 24.76
N TYR A 394 -6.53 -18.98 25.85
CA TYR A 394 -6.93 -20.38 25.97
C TYR A 394 -8.42 -20.56 25.69
N SER A 395 -8.78 -21.57 24.90
CA SER A 395 -10.17 -21.97 24.67
C SER A 395 -10.26 -23.44 24.25
N ASN A 396 -11.24 -24.17 24.80
CA ASN A 396 -11.50 -25.58 24.45
C ASN A 396 -11.83 -25.76 22.97
N ASN A 397 -12.36 -24.74 22.30
CA ASN A 397 -12.63 -24.76 20.86
C ASN A 397 -11.34 -24.81 20.01
N LEU A 398 -10.21 -24.33 20.55
CA LEU A 398 -8.92 -24.38 19.87
C LEU A 398 -8.37 -25.81 19.80
N ALA A 399 -8.69 -26.67 20.76
CA ALA A 399 -8.21 -28.06 20.79
C ALA A 399 -8.68 -28.87 19.57
N GLN A 400 -9.83 -28.52 19.00
CA GLN A 400 -10.38 -29.17 17.80
C GLN A 400 -9.54 -28.90 16.54
N LEU A 401 -8.68 -27.89 16.54
CA LEU A 401 -7.80 -27.55 15.41
C LEU A 401 -6.49 -28.35 15.39
N CYS A 402 -6.11 -28.94 16.53
CA CYS A 402 -4.85 -29.69 16.69
C CYS A 402 -4.66 -30.77 15.61
N THR A 403 -5.73 -31.49 15.25
CA THR A 403 -5.69 -32.57 14.26
C THR A 403 -5.80 -32.09 12.81
N LYS A 404 -6.08 -30.79 12.61
CA LYS A 404 -6.31 -30.18 11.29
C LYS A 404 -5.12 -29.38 10.77
N ILE A 405 -4.24 -28.95 11.66
CA ILE A 405 -2.97 -28.29 11.33
C ILE A 405 -1.89 -29.37 11.26
N ILE A 406 -1.24 -29.49 10.10
CA ILE A 406 -0.29 -30.57 9.82
C ILE A 406 1.11 -29.97 9.75
N SER A 407 2.04 -30.51 10.54
CA SER A 407 3.46 -30.16 10.44
C SER A 407 4.05 -30.73 9.13
N VAL A 408 4.83 -29.91 8.43
CA VAL A 408 5.55 -30.33 7.22
C VAL A 408 6.94 -30.81 7.60
N ASN A 409 7.33 -31.99 7.10
CA ASN A 409 8.67 -32.51 7.31
C ASN A 409 9.65 -31.78 6.38
N THR A 410 10.48 -30.93 6.95
CA THR A 410 11.46 -30.09 6.23
C THR A 410 12.88 -30.67 6.23
N SER A 411 13.09 -31.89 6.75
CA SER A 411 14.42 -32.45 7.05
C SER A 411 15.27 -32.82 5.83
N LYS A 412 14.69 -32.87 4.62
CA LYS A 412 15.42 -33.21 3.38
C LYS A 412 14.98 -32.31 2.25
N GLN A 413 15.93 -31.62 1.63
CA GLN A 413 15.70 -30.92 0.37
C GLN A 413 15.42 -31.95 -0.73
N THR A 414 14.48 -31.63 -1.60
CA THR A 414 14.15 -32.46 -2.76
C THR A 414 14.76 -31.83 -4.01
N ASN A 415 15.57 -32.60 -4.75
CA ASN A 415 16.19 -32.16 -5.99
C ASN A 415 15.19 -32.32 -7.14
N PHE A 416 14.31 -31.34 -7.31
CA PHE A 416 13.65 -31.12 -8.59
C PHE A 416 14.18 -29.83 -9.17
N ASN A 417 14.82 -29.93 -10.34
CA ASN A 417 15.19 -28.76 -11.13
C ASN A 417 13.90 -28.01 -11.44
N THR A 418 13.80 -26.80 -10.92
CA THR A 418 12.73 -25.89 -11.29
C THR A 418 12.92 -25.56 -12.76
N ILE A 419 11.90 -25.80 -13.59
CA ILE A 419 11.90 -25.28 -14.96
C ILE A 419 11.85 -23.77 -14.81
N SER A 420 12.98 -23.12 -15.07
CA SER A 420 13.04 -21.67 -15.22
C SER A 420 12.11 -21.29 -16.38
N ILE A 421 11.05 -20.56 -16.08
CA ILE A 421 10.27 -19.88 -17.11
C ILE A 421 11.26 -18.92 -17.77
N GLU A 422 11.48 -19.08 -19.07
CA GLU A 422 12.32 -18.19 -19.88
C GLU A 422 11.75 -16.77 -19.77
N ASN A 423 12.34 -15.97 -18.89
CA ASN A 423 12.03 -14.57 -18.79
C ASN A 423 12.92 -13.80 -19.76
N LYS A 424 12.31 -12.93 -20.56
CA LYS A 424 13.04 -11.97 -21.40
C LYS A 424 13.73 -10.97 -20.49
N SER A 425 15.04 -11.12 -20.29
CA SER A 425 15.91 -10.26 -19.46
C SER A 425 15.69 -8.76 -19.69
N ASP A 426 15.35 -8.38 -20.91
CA ASP A 426 15.23 -6.97 -21.30
C ASP A 426 14.02 -6.30 -20.64
N PHE A 427 12.88 -6.99 -20.51
CA PHE A 427 11.69 -6.44 -19.83
C PHE A 427 11.92 -6.29 -18.33
N GLU A 428 12.60 -7.25 -17.72
CA GLU A 428 12.86 -7.29 -16.28
C GLU A 428 13.70 -6.10 -15.81
N SER A 429 14.59 -5.61 -16.67
CA SER A 429 15.40 -4.42 -16.42
C SER A 429 14.62 -3.09 -16.53
N THR A 430 13.44 -3.09 -17.15
CA THR A 430 12.61 -1.88 -17.28
C THR A 430 11.97 -1.49 -15.96
N LEU A 431 11.62 -0.20 -15.80
CA LEU A 431 10.89 0.29 -14.62
C LEU A 431 9.64 -0.56 -14.34
N LEU A 432 8.84 -0.86 -15.36
CA LEU A 432 7.65 -1.69 -15.22
C LEU A 432 7.98 -3.12 -14.77
N GLY A 433 9.01 -3.75 -15.35
CA GLY A 433 9.45 -5.09 -14.95
C GLY A 433 9.90 -5.14 -13.49
N LYS A 434 10.70 -4.15 -13.06
CA LYS A 434 11.12 -4.01 -11.65
C LYS A 434 9.92 -3.85 -10.71
N LEU A 435 8.95 -3.01 -11.08
CA LEU A 435 7.76 -2.75 -10.27
C LEU A 435 6.84 -3.98 -10.15
N LEU A 436 6.62 -4.71 -11.25
CA LEU A 436 5.79 -5.91 -11.24
C LEU A 436 6.42 -7.06 -10.45
N ARG A 437 7.75 -7.13 -10.35
CA ARG A 437 8.47 -8.10 -9.50
C ARG A 437 8.36 -7.79 -8.01
N GLY A 438 8.24 -6.51 -7.64
CA GLY A 438 8.08 -6.06 -6.25
C GLY A 438 9.28 -6.30 -5.31
N ASN A 439 10.37 -6.92 -5.79
CA ASN A 439 11.51 -7.34 -4.95
C ASN A 439 12.81 -6.55 -5.21
N GLU A 440 12.82 -5.62 -6.18
CA GLU A 440 13.97 -4.78 -6.50
C GLU A 440 13.77 -3.34 -6.00
N GLU A 441 14.85 -2.72 -5.49
CA GLU A 441 14.82 -1.30 -5.12
C GLU A 441 14.79 -0.41 -6.36
N ILE A 442 13.72 0.39 -6.46
CA ILE A 442 13.60 1.44 -7.48
C ILE A 442 14.42 2.66 -7.06
N LEU A 443 15.29 3.12 -7.95
CA LEU A 443 16.14 4.30 -7.77
C LEU A 443 15.42 5.58 -8.21
N VAL A 444 15.92 6.74 -7.82
CA VAL A 444 15.37 8.03 -8.30
C VAL A 444 15.54 8.18 -9.81
N GLY A 445 16.69 7.77 -10.36
CA GLY A 445 16.97 7.81 -11.80
C GLY A 445 16.15 6.85 -12.65
N ASP A 446 15.51 5.84 -12.03
CA ASP A 446 14.59 4.94 -12.73
C ASP A 446 13.25 5.62 -13.08
N LEU A 447 12.91 6.74 -12.42
CA LEU A 447 11.61 7.39 -12.54
C LEU A 447 11.63 8.58 -13.52
N PRO A 448 10.56 8.76 -14.33
CA PRO A 448 10.43 9.93 -15.19
C PRO A 448 10.24 11.20 -14.36
N ILE A 449 11.02 12.25 -14.66
CA ILE A 449 11.04 13.52 -13.89
C ILE A 449 9.67 14.21 -13.90
N ASP A 450 8.91 14.08 -14.99
CA ASP A 450 7.60 14.69 -15.19
C ASP A 450 6.44 13.75 -14.81
N GLY A 451 6.73 12.52 -14.37
CA GLY A 451 5.72 11.51 -14.05
C GLY A 451 5.02 10.92 -15.28
N SER A 452 5.58 11.06 -16.48
CA SER A 452 5.01 10.47 -17.70
C SER A 452 5.40 8.99 -17.85
N TYR A 453 4.42 8.08 -17.94
CA TYR A 453 4.64 6.64 -18.11
C TYR A 453 4.27 6.14 -19.51
N GLN A 454 4.81 4.98 -19.89
CA GLN A 454 4.41 4.30 -21.12
C GLN A 454 3.00 3.71 -20.97
N THR A 455 2.23 3.76 -22.05
CA THR A 455 0.91 3.13 -22.13
C THR A 455 1.04 1.61 -22.38
N ASN A 456 -0.06 0.86 -22.27
CA ASN A 456 -0.20 -0.55 -22.62
C ASN A 456 0.54 -1.52 -21.71
N THR A 457 0.71 -1.13 -20.45
CA THR A 457 1.43 -1.95 -19.47
C THR A 457 0.52 -3.03 -18.86
N SER A 458 -0.80 -2.89 -18.99
CA SER A 458 -1.80 -3.84 -18.50
C SER A 458 -1.67 -5.26 -19.05
N ILE A 459 -1.05 -5.42 -20.22
CA ILE A 459 -0.78 -6.74 -20.81
C ILE A 459 0.18 -7.60 -19.99
N PHE A 460 0.93 -6.96 -19.09
CA PHE A 460 1.88 -7.61 -18.17
C PHE A 460 1.28 -7.85 -16.78
N ASN A 461 -0.01 -7.54 -16.57
CA ASN A 461 -0.69 -7.86 -15.32
C ASN A 461 -0.62 -9.37 -15.04
N THR A 462 -0.44 -9.70 -13.76
CA THR A 462 -0.31 -11.07 -13.28
C THR A 462 -1.49 -11.93 -13.75
N THR A 463 -1.16 -13.12 -14.26
CA THR A 463 -2.15 -14.13 -14.66
C THR A 463 -3.06 -14.50 -13.49
N ARG A 464 -4.37 -14.50 -13.73
CA ARG A 464 -5.36 -14.94 -12.74
C ARG A 464 -5.54 -16.45 -12.77
N THR A 465 -5.82 -17.04 -11.60
CA THR A 465 -6.19 -18.46 -11.51
C THR A 465 -7.70 -18.60 -11.44
N LEU A 466 -8.31 -18.98 -12.55
CA LEU A 466 -9.75 -19.17 -12.67
C LEU A 466 -10.17 -20.59 -12.27
N LYS A 467 -11.19 -20.70 -11.41
CA LYS A 467 -11.83 -22.00 -11.11
C LYS A 467 -12.70 -22.46 -12.28
N GLU A 468 -13.37 -21.49 -12.90
CA GLU A 468 -14.26 -21.70 -14.03
C GLU A 468 -13.96 -20.64 -15.07
N LYS A 469 -14.02 -21.02 -16.34
CA LYS A 469 -13.87 -20.09 -17.46
C LYS A 469 -15.11 -20.10 -18.34
N PRO A 470 -15.43 -18.99 -19.02
CA PRO A 470 -16.40 -19.04 -20.10
C PRO A 470 -15.88 -19.97 -21.22
N ASP A 471 -16.75 -20.81 -21.77
CA ASP A 471 -16.48 -21.67 -22.93
C ASP A 471 -17.52 -21.39 -24.01
N TRP A 472 -17.05 -21.18 -25.23
CA TRP A 472 -17.90 -20.86 -26.37
C TRP A 472 -18.39 -22.13 -27.08
N ASN A 473 -19.71 -22.26 -27.23
CA ASN A 473 -20.36 -23.24 -28.10
C ASN A 473 -20.60 -22.64 -29.50
N SER A 474 -19.81 -23.06 -30.47
CA SER A 474 -19.85 -22.59 -31.85
C SER A 474 -21.16 -22.91 -32.59
N GLU A 475 -21.77 -24.07 -32.35
CA GLU A 475 -22.96 -24.54 -33.09
C GLU A 475 -24.20 -23.69 -32.84
N SER A 476 -24.34 -23.15 -31.63
CA SER A 476 -25.49 -22.33 -31.22
C SER A 476 -25.29 -20.83 -31.48
N CYS A 477 -24.10 -20.41 -31.92
CA CYS A 477 -23.71 -19.02 -31.95
C CYS A 477 -24.36 -18.25 -33.10
N ILE A 478 -25.07 -17.16 -32.77
CA ILE A 478 -25.71 -16.29 -33.76
C ILE A 478 -24.87 -15.06 -34.18
N GLN A 479 -23.66 -14.90 -33.66
CA GLN A 479 -22.66 -13.87 -34.05
C GLN A 479 -23.05 -12.39 -33.81
N PHE A 480 -23.82 -12.11 -32.76
CA PHE A 480 -24.34 -10.76 -32.45
C PHE A 480 -23.41 -9.87 -31.60
N GLY A 481 -22.32 -10.42 -31.04
CA GLY A 481 -21.21 -9.66 -30.44
C GLY A 481 -21.42 -9.04 -29.05
N ALA A 482 -22.64 -8.99 -28.49
CA ALA A 482 -22.91 -8.29 -27.22
C ALA A 482 -22.11 -8.84 -26.02
N PHE A 483 -21.82 -10.14 -26.00
CA PHE A 483 -20.98 -10.77 -24.97
C PHE A 483 -19.53 -10.24 -24.95
N SER A 484 -18.98 -9.79 -26.08
CA SER A 484 -17.67 -9.13 -26.14
C SER A 484 -17.77 -7.67 -25.74
N MET A 485 -18.88 -7.01 -26.09
CA MET A 485 -19.18 -5.64 -25.65
C MET A 485 -19.29 -5.54 -24.13
N ALA A 486 -19.99 -6.49 -23.51
CA ALA A 486 -20.23 -6.55 -22.07
C ALA A 486 -18.99 -6.93 -21.24
N CYS A 487 -17.93 -7.45 -21.87
CA CYS A 487 -16.72 -7.86 -21.16
C CYS A 487 -15.94 -6.61 -20.66
N PRO A 488 -15.87 -6.36 -19.34
CA PRO A 488 -15.19 -5.18 -18.80
C PRO A 488 -13.67 -5.24 -18.99
N GLN A 489 -13.11 -6.45 -19.07
CA GLN A 489 -11.66 -6.67 -19.20
C GLN A 489 -11.15 -6.62 -20.64
N GLY A 490 -12.03 -6.68 -21.65
CA GLY A 490 -11.61 -6.93 -23.03
C GLY A 490 -10.94 -8.31 -23.23
N ALA A 491 -11.08 -9.22 -22.26
CA ALA A 491 -10.51 -10.56 -22.30
C ALA A 491 -11.23 -11.49 -23.28
N LEU A 492 -12.53 -11.28 -23.52
CA LEU A 492 -13.28 -12.00 -24.54
C LEU A 492 -13.30 -11.19 -25.84
N ARG A 493 -12.69 -11.74 -26.88
CA ARG A 493 -12.50 -11.09 -28.18
C ARG A 493 -13.13 -11.89 -29.31
N ILE A 494 -13.43 -11.18 -30.39
CA ILE A 494 -13.98 -11.73 -31.62
C ILE A 494 -13.02 -11.36 -32.76
N LYS A 495 -12.73 -12.30 -33.66
CA LYS A 495 -12.05 -12.02 -34.92
C LYS A 495 -12.80 -12.63 -36.09
N VAL A 496 -12.74 -11.93 -37.21
CA VAL A 496 -13.14 -12.42 -38.53
C VAL A 496 -11.90 -12.40 -39.41
N TYR A 497 -11.65 -13.48 -40.15
CA TYR A 497 -10.41 -13.66 -40.91
C TYR A 497 -10.57 -14.62 -42.08
N GLU A 498 -9.69 -14.51 -43.07
CA GLU A 498 -9.67 -15.36 -44.26
C GLU A 498 -9.23 -16.80 -43.96
N ASN A 499 -9.60 -17.75 -44.82
CA ASN A 499 -9.25 -19.17 -44.65
C ASN A 499 -7.74 -19.43 -44.55
N GLU A 500 -6.89 -18.56 -45.09
CA GLU A 500 -5.43 -18.70 -45.00
C GLU A 500 -4.90 -18.65 -43.56
N TYR A 501 -5.60 -17.95 -42.66
CA TYR A 501 -5.20 -17.87 -41.26
C TYR A 501 -5.73 -19.03 -40.44
N LEU A 502 -6.64 -19.88 -40.95
CA LEU A 502 -7.27 -20.97 -40.21
C LEU A 502 -6.28 -22.13 -40.01
N ASP A 503 -5.86 -22.35 -38.77
CA ASP A 503 -5.02 -23.48 -38.39
C ASP A 503 -5.91 -24.68 -38.03
N THR A 504 -6.05 -25.60 -38.99
CA THR A 504 -6.81 -26.83 -38.80
C THR A 504 -6.08 -27.86 -37.93
N LYS A 505 -4.85 -27.58 -37.47
CA LYS A 505 -4.03 -28.50 -36.66
C LYS A 505 -4.13 -28.23 -35.16
N SER A 506 -4.61 -27.06 -34.73
CA SER A 506 -4.77 -26.77 -33.30
C SER A 506 -5.96 -27.54 -32.72
N ILE A 507 -5.69 -28.48 -31.82
CA ILE A 507 -6.70 -29.26 -31.11
C ILE A 507 -7.35 -28.34 -30.05
N GLY A 508 -8.46 -27.69 -30.39
CA GLY A 508 -9.25 -26.90 -29.44
C GLY A 508 -9.73 -25.55 -29.97
N PHE A 509 -9.09 -25.02 -31.01
CA PHE A 509 -9.45 -23.74 -31.60
C PHE A 509 -10.73 -23.85 -32.46
N LYS A 510 -11.83 -23.27 -31.98
CA LYS A 510 -13.15 -23.33 -32.64
C LYS A 510 -13.28 -22.19 -33.66
N SER A 511 -13.87 -22.47 -34.82
CA SER A 511 -14.17 -21.49 -35.87
C SER A 511 -15.47 -21.87 -36.59
N ILE A 512 -16.24 -20.86 -37.04
CA ILE A 512 -17.44 -21.04 -37.88
C ILE A 512 -17.44 -20.04 -39.05
N ALA A 513 -18.25 -20.25 -40.08
CA ALA A 513 -18.39 -19.27 -41.16
C ALA A 513 -19.02 -17.96 -40.64
N SER A 514 -18.48 -16.81 -41.05
CA SER A 514 -19.03 -15.50 -40.72
C SER A 514 -20.38 -15.28 -41.41
N LYS A 515 -21.34 -14.69 -40.70
CA LYS A 515 -22.65 -14.28 -41.24
C LYS A 515 -22.64 -12.88 -41.86
N ASP A 516 -21.74 -12.02 -41.39
CA ASP A 516 -21.66 -10.63 -41.81
C ASP A 516 -20.65 -10.41 -42.96
N PHE A 517 -19.73 -11.37 -43.19
CA PHE A 517 -18.68 -11.28 -44.19
C PHE A 517 -18.54 -12.59 -44.97
N ASP A 518 -18.79 -12.53 -46.28
CA ASP A 518 -18.73 -13.69 -47.16
C ASP A 518 -17.34 -14.33 -47.22
N LEU A 519 -17.30 -15.67 -47.22
CA LEU A 519 -16.08 -16.48 -47.34
C LEU A 519 -15.04 -16.27 -46.22
N MET A 520 -15.45 -15.71 -45.08
CA MET A 520 -14.58 -15.53 -43.92
C MET A 520 -14.96 -16.42 -42.75
N ASN A 521 -13.98 -16.68 -41.89
CA ASN A 521 -14.15 -17.38 -40.63
C ASN A 521 -14.46 -16.40 -39.49
N TYR A 522 -15.15 -16.88 -38.47
CA TYR A 522 -15.54 -16.16 -37.26
C TYR A 522 -15.17 -16.99 -36.04
N THR A 523 -14.44 -16.37 -35.11
CA THR A 523 -13.99 -17.02 -33.87
C THR A 523 -14.17 -16.11 -32.67
N ILE A 524 -14.62 -16.70 -31.56
CA ILE A 524 -14.60 -16.09 -30.23
C ILE A 524 -13.52 -16.77 -29.42
N GLN A 525 -12.59 -15.98 -28.89
CA GLN A 525 -11.55 -16.49 -27.99
C GLN A 525 -11.51 -15.68 -26.70
N ILE A 526 -11.17 -16.37 -25.61
CA ILE A 526 -11.05 -15.80 -24.29
C ILE A 526 -9.58 -15.82 -23.87
N ASN A 527 -9.09 -14.67 -23.42
CA ASN A 527 -7.84 -14.58 -22.70
C ASN A 527 -8.06 -15.05 -21.26
N GLU A 528 -7.75 -16.31 -21.01
CA GLU A 528 -7.90 -16.94 -19.69
C GLU A 528 -7.06 -16.23 -18.63
N ASP A 529 -5.89 -15.71 -19.01
CA ASP A 529 -4.97 -15.05 -18.06
C ASP A 529 -5.51 -13.74 -17.50
N GLN A 530 -6.45 -13.10 -18.22
CA GLN A 530 -6.96 -11.76 -17.93
C GLN A 530 -8.49 -11.74 -17.75
N CYS A 531 -9.15 -12.89 -17.79
CA CYS A 531 -10.57 -13.01 -17.51
C CYS A 531 -10.77 -13.04 -15.99
N ASN A 532 -11.85 -12.41 -15.50
CA ASN A 532 -12.21 -12.38 -14.09
C ASN A 532 -13.47 -13.18 -13.76
N ALA A 533 -13.98 -13.98 -14.70
CA ALA A 533 -15.19 -14.79 -14.53
C ALA A 533 -16.42 -14.02 -13.95
N CYS A 534 -16.55 -12.72 -14.23
CA CYS A 534 -17.64 -11.88 -13.71
C CYS A 534 -19.03 -12.19 -14.30
N ASN A 535 -19.14 -13.14 -15.23
CA ASN A 535 -20.39 -13.57 -15.87
C ASN A 535 -21.11 -12.55 -16.77
N ASN A 536 -20.67 -11.29 -16.88
CA ASN A 536 -21.29 -10.30 -17.78
C ASN A 536 -21.45 -10.79 -19.22
N CYS A 537 -20.48 -11.54 -19.75
CA CYS A 537 -20.55 -12.10 -21.12
C CYS A 537 -21.61 -13.20 -21.27
N ILE A 538 -21.92 -13.93 -20.20
CA ILE A 538 -22.93 -14.99 -20.18
C ILE A 538 -24.32 -14.36 -20.04
N GLU A 539 -24.46 -13.38 -19.14
CA GLU A 539 -25.70 -12.65 -18.93
C GLU A 539 -26.12 -11.86 -20.17
N ALA A 540 -25.16 -11.25 -20.88
CA ALA A 540 -25.39 -10.61 -22.17
C ALA A 540 -25.70 -11.59 -23.31
N CYS A 541 -25.65 -12.91 -23.07
CA CYS A 541 -25.86 -13.93 -24.09
C CYS A 541 -27.24 -14.60 -24.01
N ASP A 542 -28.24 -14.02 -24.68
CA ASP A 542 -29.63 -14.52 -24.69
C ASP A 542 -29.76 -15.98 -25.13
N VAL A 543 -28.96 -16.38 -26.14
CA VAL A 543 -28.93 -17.75 -26.68
C VAL A 543 -28.05 -18.73 -25.89
N LYS A 544 -27.43 -18.27 -24.79
CA LYS A 544 -26.61 -19.07 -23.85
C LYS A 544 -25.51 -19.91 -24.54
N THR A 545 -24.89 -19.32 -25.55
CA THR A 545 -23.80 -19.94 -26.33
C THR A 545 -22.49 -19.96 -25.56
N ILE A 546 -22.34 -19.10 -24.56
CA ILE A 546 -21.20 -19.06 -23.65
C ILE A 546 -21.68 -19.57 -22.30
N LYS A 547 -20.97 -20.55 -21.74
CA LYS A 547 -21.28 -21.13 -20.42
C LYS A 547 -19.99 -21.29 -19.61
N LEU A 548 -20.09 -21.22 -18.29
CA LEU A 548 -18.97 -21.58 -17.43
C LEU A 548 -18.67 -23.07 -17.52
N LYS A 549 -17.38 -23.40 -17.60
CA LYS A 549 -16.87 -24.75 -17.43
C LYS A 549 -15.72 -24.74 -16.42
N PRO A 550 -15.55 -25.83 -15.65
CA PRO A 550 -14.36 -26.03 -14.82
C PRO A 550 -13.09 -25.84 -15.66
N HIS A 551 -12.14 -25.08 -15.10
CA HIS A 551 -10.87 -24.81 -15.75
C HIS A 551 -9.73 -25.47 -14.97
N PHE A 552 -8.79 -26.07 -15.71
CA PHE A 552 -7.54 -26.57 -15.19
C PHE A 552 -6.44 -25.80 -15.92
N ASN A 553 -5.59 -25.09 -15.17
CA ASN A 553 -4.53 -24.26 -15.72
C ASN A 553 -3.63 -25.11 -16.66
N MET A 554 -3.78 -24.91 -17.96
CA MET A 554 -2.91 -25.42 -19.01
C MET A 554 -2.39 -24.23 -19.81
N GLU A 555 -1.32 -24.42 -20.57
CA GLU A 555 -0.74 -23.35 -21.37
C GLU A 555 -1.77 -22.83 -22.39
N ASN A 556 -2.03 -21.52 -22.39
CA ASN A 556 -3.06 -20.88 -23.23
C ASN A 556 -2.60 -20.72 -24.70
N SER A 557 -2.36 -21.85 -25.37
CA SER A 557 -1.92 -21.92 -26.77
C SER A 557 -2.93 -21.28 -27.73
N ASP A 558 -4.23 -21.43 -27.45
CA ASP A 558 -5.30 -20.91 -28.30
C ASP A 558 -5.33 -19.38 -28.32
N TRP A 559 -5.10 -18.71 -27.19
CA TRP A 559 -5.01 -17.25 -27.16
C TRP A 559 -3.73 -16.73 -27.84
N LYS A 560 -2.60 -17.45 -27.71
CA LYS A 560 -1.35 -17.10 -28.42
C LYS A 560 -1.58 -17.10 -29.93
N TYR A 561 -2.25 -18.13 -30.43
CA TYR A 561 -2.62 -18.23 -31.84
C TYR A 561 -3.69 -17.20 -32.24
N PHE A 562 -4.73 -16.98 -31.44
CA PHE A 562 -5.71 -15.91 -31.70
C PHE A 562 -5.05 -14.52 -31.87
N LYS A 563 -3.99 -14.24 -31.11
CA LYS A 563 -3.22 -12.99 -31.23
C LYS A 563 -2.40 -12.91 -32.52
N SER A 564 -1.99 -14.02 -33.13
CA SER A 564 -1.23 -14.00 -34.38
C SER A 564 -2.11 -13.73 -35.60
N ILE A 565 -3.43 -13.98 -35.52
CA ILE A 565 -4.40 -13.62 -36.55
C ILE A 565 -4.46 -12.08 -36.67
N PRO A 566 -4.42 -11.49 -37.88
CA PRO A 566 -4.49 -10.04 -38.05
C PRO A 566 -5.82 -9.45 -37.55
N GLU A 567 -5.78 -8.20 -37.08
CA GLU A 567 -7.01 -7.46 -36.74
C GLU A 567 -7.79 -7.10 -38.01
N PHE A 568 -9.12 -7.15 -37.95
CA PHE A 568 -9.98 -6.85 -39.09
C PHE A 568 -9.83 -5.39 -39.54
N ASP A 569 -9.92 -5.15 -40.86
CA ASP A 569 -9.82 -3.81 -41.41
C ASP A 569 -10.98 -2.93 -40.92
N ARG A 570 -10.65 -1.92 -40.11
CA ARG A 570 -11.64 -1.06 -39.47
C ARG A 570 -12.46 -0.23 -40.45
N THR A 571 -11.98 -0.02 -41.68
CA THR A 571 -12.70 0.72 -42.72
C THR A 571 -13.88 -0.07 -43.29
N LYS A 572 -13.88 -1.40 -43.08
CA LYS A 572 -14.93 -2.33 -43.53
C LYS A 572 -15.97 -2.63 -42.45
N ILE A 573 -15.85 -2.02 -41.26
CA ILE A 573 -16.73 -2.26 -40.11
C ILE A 573 -17.85 -1.21 -40.08
N ASP A 574 -19.09 -1.68 -40.09
CA ASP A 574 -20.25 -0.86 -39.78
C ASP A 574 -20.34 -0.62 -38.27
N ILE A 575 -19.93 0.57 -37.83
CA ILE A 575 -19.91 0.96 -36.42
C ILE A 575 -21.29 1.04 -35.77
N THR A 576 -22.37 1.05 -36.56
CA THR A 576 -23.75 1.07 -36.05
C THR A 576 -24.26 -0.32 -35.65
N LYS A 577 -23.55 -1.39 -36.04
CA LYS A 577 -23.88 -2.78 -35.72
C LYS A 577 -22.93 -3.33 -34.66
N ILE A 578 -23.48 -3.82 -33.55
CA ILE A 578 -22.70 -4.41 -32.45
C ILE A 578 -21.87 -5.62 -32.94
N SER A 579 -22.43 -6.47 -33.81
CA SER A 579 -21.77 -7.67 -34.35
C SER A 579 -20.46 -7.33 -35.07
N GLN A 580 -20.44 -6.22 -35.81
CA GLN A 580 -19.25 -5.78 -36.55
C GLN A 580 -18.36 -4.88 -35.71
N GLN A 581 -18.93 -3.97 -34.93
CA GLN A 581 -18.16 -3.02 -34.13
C GLN A 581 -17.24 -3.73 -33.12
N GLN A 582 -17.69 -4.86 -32.54
CA GLN A 582 -16.88 -5.64 -31.59
C GLN A 582 -15.71 -6.40 -32.22
N LEU A 583 -15.57 -6.42 -33.55
CA LEU A 583 -14.37 -6.92 -34.24
C LEU A 583 -13.16 -6.01 -34.03
N GLN A 584 -13.38 -4.70 -33.78
CA GLN A 584 -12.29 -3.74 -33.57
C GLN A 584 -11.51 -4.07 -32.31
N GLU A 585 -10.18 -3.95 -32.37
CA GLU A 585 -9.30 -4.06 -31.20
C GLU A 585 -9.70 -3.05 -30.10
N PRO A 586 -9.84 -3.48 -28.83
CA PRO A 586 -10.05 -2.58 -27.73
C PRO A 586 -8.69 -2.04 -27.31
N LEU A 587 -8.54 -0.72 -27.37
CA LEU A 587 -7.32 -0.09 -26.87
C LEU A 587 -7.36 0.02 -25.36
N PHE A 588 -8.53 0.00 -24.72
CA PHE A 588 -8.68 -0.12 -23.27
C PHE A 588 -8.96 -1.59 -22.88
N LYS A 589 -8.02 -2.26 -22.18
CA LYS A 589 -8.15 -3.66 -21.75
C LYS A 589 -7.36 -3.98 -20.47
N TYR A 590 -7.81 -5.03 -19.77
CA TYR A 590 -7.18 -5.61 -18.58
C TYR A 590 -7.11 -4.67 -17.35
N SER A 591 -8.15 -3.87 -17.16
CA SER A 591 -8.27 -2.93 -16.04
C SER A 591 -8.32 -3.63 -14.69
N THR A 592 -7.64 -3.08 -13.68
CA THR A 592 -7.61 -3.59 -12.29
C THR A 592 -8.80 -3.14 -11.43
N GLY A 593 -9.93 -2.82 -12.07
CA GLY A 593 -11.18 -2.43 -11.41
C GLY A 593 -11.92 -3.60 -10.77
N ASP A 594 -13.08 -3.30 -10.20
CA ASP A 594 -13.97 -4.28 -9.59
C ASP A 594 -14.36 -5.39 -10.60
N ASP A 595 -14.51 -6.62 -10.11
CA ASP A 595 -15.01 -7.69 -10.96
C ASP A 595 -16.43 -7.40 -11.45
N GLY A 596 -16.60 -7.35 -12.78
CA GLY A 596 -17.87 -6.96 -13.39
C GLY A 596 -18.10 -5.44 -13.46
N CYS A 597 -17.05 -4.62 -13.29
CA CYS A 597 -17.14 -3.16 -13.30
C CYS A 597 -18.04 -2.60 -14.42
N GLY A 598 -19.02 -1.78 -14.03
CA GLY A 598 -19.99 -1.19 -14.96
C GLY A 598 -19.43 -0.06 -15.82
N GLU A 599 -18.28 0.54 -15.47
CA GLU A 599 -17.67 1.65 -16.23
C GLU A 599 -16.78 1.15 -17.39
N ALA A 600 -16.02 0.08 -17.15
CA ALA A 600 -15.01 -0.43 -18.07
C ALA A 600 -15.54 -0.81 -19.49
N PRO A 601 -16.73 -1.41 -19.66
CA PRO A 601 -17.30 -1.69 -20.99
C PRO A 601 -17.51 -0.42 -21.84
N TYR A 602 -17.90 0.70 -21.22
CA TYR A 602 -18.09 1.96 -21.92
C TYR A 602 -16.76 2.54 -22.40
N LEU A 603 -15.74 2.50 -21.55
CA LEU A 603 -14.39 2.96 -21.89
C LEU A 603 -13.74 2.07 -22.97
N LYS A 604 -13.95 0.76 -22.89
CA LYS A 604 -13.58 -0.20 -23.94
C LYS A 604 -14.22 0.18 -25.27
N LEU A 605 -15.54 0.38 -25.29
CA LEU A 605 -16.28 0.76 -26.49
C LEU A 605 -15.79 2.10 -27.07
N LEU A 606 -15.61 3.11 -26.21
CA LEU A 606 -15.06 4.42 -26.59
C LEU A 606 -13.68 4.27 -27.26
N SER A 607 -12.82 3.41 -26.70
CA SER A 607 -11.49 3.14 -27.22
C SER A 607 -11.51 2.45 -28.58
N GLN A 608 -12.48 1.55 -28.83
CA GLN A 608 -12.64 0.89 -30.12
C GLN A 608 -13.04 1.92 -31.20
N LEU A 609 -14.03 2.76 -30.89
CA LEU A 609 -14.58 3.75 -31.82
C LEU A 609 -13.60 4.88 -32.16
N PHE A 610 -12.87 5.41 -31.17
CA PHE A 610 -12.11 6.66 -31.33
C PHE A 610 -10.66 6.59 -30.86
N GLY A 611 -10.19 5.46 -30.33
CA GLY A 611 -8.94 5.37 -29.57
C GLY A 611 -7.67 5.72 -30.35
N ASP A 612 -7.68 5.66 -31.67
CA ASP A 612 -6.55 6.08 -32.53
C ASP A 612 -6.34 7.60 -32.59
N ARG A 613 -7.29 8.38 -32.05
CA ARG A 613 -7.29 9.85 -32.07
C ARG A 613 -7.95 10.46 -30.83
N LEU A 614 -8.14 9.66 -29.78
CA LEU A 614 -8.79 10.08 -28.54
C LEU A 614 -7.76 10.69 -27.59
N LEU A 615 -8.07 11.89 -27.09
CA LEU A 615 -7.40 12.47 -25.93
C LEU A 615 -8.35 12.36 -24.75
N VAL A 616 -7.85 11.86 -23.61
CA VAL A 616 -8.66 11.66 -22.40
C VAL A 616 -8.15 12.58 -21.29
N ALA A 617 -9.04 13.44 -20.78
CA ALA A 617 -8.86 14.13 -19.51
C ALA A 617 -9.77 13.47 -18.48
N ASN A 618 -9.20 12.75 -17.52
CA ASN A 618 -9.95 11.93 -16.57
C ASN A 618 -9.90 12.54 -15.17
N ALA A 619 -11.07 12.79 -14.59
CA ALA A 619 -11.16 13.27 -13.22
C ALA A 619 -10.73 12.20 -12.23
N THR A 620 -10.24 12.62 -11.06
CA THR A 620 -9.91 11.70 -9.97
C THR A 620 -11.15 10.94 -9.52
N GLY A 621 -11.08 9.61 -9.51
CA GLY A 621 -12.19 8.73 -9.14
C GLY A 621 -11.88 7.26 -9.43
N ALA A 622 -12.91 6.41 -9.42
CA ALA A 622 -12.74 4.99 -9.76
C ALA A 622 -12.06 4.83 -11.13
N SER A 623 -12.54 5.58 -12.12
CA SER A 623 -11.97 5.63 -13.46
C SER A 623 -10.49 5.96 -13.46
N SER A 624 -9.98 6.90 -12.66
CA SER A 624 -8.53 7.19 -12.68
C SER A 624 -7.70 6.06 -12.07
N ILE A 625 -8.23 5.31 -11.10
CA ILE A 625 -7.49 4.26 -10.38
C ILE A 625 -7.35 2.98 -11.22
N PHE A 626 -8.41 2.49 -11.86
CA PHE A 626 -8.30 1.25 -12.66
C PHE A 626 -7.80 1.49 -14.10
N PHE A 627 -7.72 2.75 -14.53
CA PHE A 627 -7.29 3.16 -15.87
C PHE A 627 -5.82 3.56 -15.89
N TRP A 628 -5.35 4.27 -14.86
CA TRP A 628 -3.97 4.70 -14.66
C TRP A 628 -3.49 4.33 -13.26
N ASP A 629 -2.90 3.16 -13.12
CA ASP A 629 -1.97 2.93 -12.02
C ASP A 629 -0.52 3.02 -12.53
N PHE A 630 0.37 3.41 -11.64
CA PHE A 630 1.81 3.49 -11.81
C PHE A 630 2.43 2.21 -12.42
N THR A 631 1.80 1.05 -12.23
CA THR A 631 2.21 -0.21 -12.87
C THR A 631 1.22 -0.74 -13.91
N ASN A 632 0.12 -0.04 -14.18
CA ASN A 632 -0.96 -0.53 -15.03
C ASN A 632 -1.66 0.61 -15.80
N ASP A 633 -1.31 0.77 -17.07
CA ASP A 633 -2.05 1.56 -18.06
C ASP A 633 -2.77 0.61 -19.01
N SER A 634 -4.09 0.74 -19.04
CA SER A 634 -4.98 -0.10 -19.86
C SER A 634 -5.05 0.31 -21.33
N LEU A 635 -4.49 1.47 -21.74
CA LEU A 635 -4.52 2.00 -23.11
C LEU A 635 -3.42 1.44 -24.02
N VAL A 636 -3.74 1.05 -25.24
CA VAL A 636 -2.78 0.53 -26.23
C VAL A 636 -2.44 1.58 -27.30
N GLU A 637 -1.16 1.92 -27.48
CA GLU A 637 -0.71 2.74 -28.62
C GLU A 637 -0.56 1.88 -29.90
N LYS A 638 -1.06 2.36 -31.05
CA LYS A 638 -0.86 1.70 -32.35
C LYS A 638 0.35 2.26 -33.11
N PRO A 639 1.21 1.42 -33.70
CA PRO A 639 2.35 1.90 -34.48
C PRO A 639 1.92 2.28 -35.90
N ARG A 640 1.71 3.58 -36.19
CA ARG A 640 2.19 4.22 -37.45
C ARG A 640 1.97 5.75 -37.56
N ARG A 641 3.00 6.38 -38.16
CA ARG A 641 3.17 7.79 -38.59
C ARG A 641 3.18 8.85 -37.48
N LYS A 642 4.35 9.04 -36.86
CA LYS A 642 4.89 10.30 -36.30
C LYS A 642 3.83 11.33 -35.82
N ARG A 643 2.90 10.92 -34.98
CA ARG A 643 2.17 11.76 -34.02
C ARG A 643 1.85 10.82 -32.88
N SER A 644 2.65 10.92 -31.82
CA SER A 644 2.37 10.25 -30.56
C SER A 644 0.92 10.53 -30.16
N CYS A 645 0.22 9.52 -29.64
CA CYS A 645 -0.90 9.79 -28.77
C CYS A 645 -0.31 10.47 -27.53
N MET A 646 -0.19 11.80 -27.56
CA MET A 646 0.18 12.58 -26.38
C MET A 646 -1.00 12.52 -25.41
N VAL A 647 -0.98 11.53 -24.52
CA VAL A 647 -1.76 11.57 -23.29
C VAL A 647 -1.09 12.62 -22.40
N LYS A 648 -1.55 13.87 -22.50
CA LYS A 648 -1.18 14.90 -21.53
C LYS A 648 -2.06 14.73 -20.31
N LEU A 649 -1.46 14.38 -19.17
CA LEU A 649 -2.05 14.68 -17.87
C LEU A 649 -2.30 16.18 -17.81
N VAL A 650 -3.57 16.57 -17.84
CA VAL A 650 -4.00 17.88 -17.34
C VAL A 650 -4.67 17.57 -16.01
N ILE A 651 -3.87 17.63 -14.94
CA ILE A 651 -4.36 17.76 -13.56
C ILE A 651 -4.58 19.23 -13.29
#